data_AF-A0A1X1BIZ0-F1
#
_entry.id   AF-A0A1X1BIZ0-F1
#
_cell.length_a   1.000
_cell.length_b   1.000
_cell.length_c   1.000
_cell.angle_alpha   90.00
_cell.angle_beta   90.00
_cell.angle_gamma   90.00
#
_symmetry.space_group_name_H-M   'P 1'
#
loop_
_entity.id
_entity.type
_entity.pdbx_description
1 polymer ?
#
loop_
_entity_poly.entity_id
_entity_poly.type
_entity_poly.pdbx_seq_one_letter_code
_entity_poly.pdbx_strand_id
1 'polypeptide(L)'
;MSVEKSSVSMKVRRGFVNYNHANVYGVISDGWPHDHLVNKEVEEALTKLFSRVPPSGGVGARTRRRYRYLDASSSSWICPRIFITSFSHQSDRSNLIRHFNVDRVRNFLEEHGTPVERFDESTLELDYRLRQAMDLVRHIRCKAKVSRPDDVDSRPENSKQNTEDNTKRSYRSRFRAYNSPFEIRLATPDGNPDYVSTNAPSVHLLFSSLVDSVYQVLLCITRGNSIDLGPVEDRCVQLDLFLGRRGLALQYVRDMLADYSSWGYLQIDDDTGSSNSMTLEEIFNKVHHVDASLLDRVGRTVADIGFSFAPCGCMVPYHLGVLSLLSELNIINMTTPLAGGSAGTLSVIAATSMKPDLVELMLITEDMCEDVHVNGSFHRLDDLVKSSMEQWMLPGTYLAVNNRIGELRVAMAVRRHIKYEGRQISQFHDNVDLRDAVRASCNIPGISTASAVYFRGEKCYDGYFAAHLREHGCRDTSASRTIRVNPFQIGRVAIGMQKLENRYVSPVLTSKDPYIVHYLRLKCLLRGLLERKLSYEAAGRSSDWIHELSLMTEAYDSLLKGETGVTCHPFSGLLRSRMLNGCLRSRQTIITDSYVSSCDSPDELDTESDLANLFMLVVASEIALKVGPSSRFSMRNWYGSLQGVDLVSRFGRNNRASVLSKANLVASPYCLIDWLHHEMSVSTDSGNVDANIDTINHELKVLKELRHVFLPPLSLCYYYTEFCRLLPNTMSNAQRISVALNSSQKADIRYVFDSGRSDAFRWLICEYISFENWLDLRIRQLEERGELADPFFHPWEDKVRDSITTEGDAKLLLHERQHVELMGLLKCVDCESVLETLSPDAAASDVSSSLSHMLESLQSRVARRAILLNAIDPHYSHLLGHPQFWKH
;
A
#
# COMPACT_ATOMS: atom_id res chain seq x y z
N MET A 1 -26.06 17.33 -39.99
CA MET A 1 -25.79 17.18 -41.43
C MET A 1 -25.19 15.80 -41.69
N SER A 2 -25.61 15.13 -42.75
CA SER A 2 -25.38 13.70 -43.00
C SER A 2 -23.89 13.30 -43.03
N VAL A 3 -23.57 12.21 -42.32
CA VAL A 3 -22.23 11.63 -42.15
C VAL A 3 -21.85 10.79 -43.38
N GLU A 4 -21.82 11.41 -44.57
CA GLU A 4 -21.52 10.68 -45.81
C GLU A 4 -20.11 10.91 -46.38
N LYS A 5 -19.28 11.79 -45.82
CA LYS A 5 -17.93 12.03 -46.35
C LYS A 5 -16.86 12.13 -45.26
N SER A 6 -16.41 10.97 -44.76
CA SER A 6 -15.08 10.86 -44.13
C SER A 6 -14.45 9.50 -44.44
N SER A 7 -13.16 9.53 -44.76
CA SER A 7 -12.33 8.46 -45.35
C SER A 7 -11.91 7.37 -44.35
N VAL A 8 -12.84 6.86 -43.55
CA VAL A 8 -12.59 5.73 -42.64
C VAL A 8 -13.15 4.46 -43.28
N SER A 9 -12.28 3.46 -43.48
CA SER A 9 -12.61 2.17 -44.09
C SER A 9 -13.87 1.53 -43.48
N MET A 10 -14.77 1.06 -44.35
CA MET A 10 -16.04 0.42 -43.97
C MET A 10 -15.84 -0.84 -43.09
N LYS A 11 -14.65 -1.47 -43.13
CA LYS A 11 -14.24 -2.56 -42.21
C LYS A 11 -14.01 -2.07 -40.77
N VAL A 12 -13.50 -0.85 -40.60
CA VAL A 12 -13.29 -0.23 -39.28
C VAL A 12 -14.65 0.13 -38.67
N ARG A 13 -15.58 0.71 -39.45
CA ARG A 13 -16.96 0.97 -38.99
C ARG A 13 -17.71 -0.30 -38.58
N ARG A 14 -17.62 -1.38 -39.37
CA ARG A 14 -18.28 -2.66 -39.03
C ARG A 14 -17.67 -3.36 -37.81
N GLY A 15 -16.39 -3.13 -37.49
CA GLY A 15 -15.75 -3.64 -36.27
C GLY A 15 -16.22 -2.96 -34.98
N PHE A 16 -16.68 -1.71 -35.05
CA PHE A 16 -17.11 -0.92 -33.89
C PHE A 16 -18.62 -0.93 -33.62
N VAL A 17 -19.46 -1.22 -34.62
CA VAL A 17 -20.93 -1.19 -34.48
C VAL A 17 -21.52 -2.45 -33.82
N ASN A 18 -20.78 -3.56 -33.77
CA ASN A 18 -21.29 -4.84 -33.24
C ASN A 18 -21.12 -5.06 -31.72
N TYR A 19 -20.64 -4.08 -30.96
CA TYR A 19 -20.46 -4.20 -29.49
C TYR A 19 -21.54 -3.48 -28.66
N ASN A 20 -22.57 -2.91 -29.28
CA ASN A 20 -23.51 -2.00 -28.62
C ASN A 20 -24.57 -2.63 -27.70
N HIS A 21 -24.65 -3.96 -27.56
CA HIS A 21 -25.73 -4.59 -26.76
C HIS A 21 -25.33 -5.78 -25.88
N ALA A 22 -24.05 -6.14 -25.80
CA ALA A 22 -23.58 -7.20 -24.91
C ALA A 22 -22.70 -6.59 -23.81
N ASN A 23 -23.01 -6.91 -22.54
CA ASN A 23 -22.17 -6.60 -21.39
C ASN A 23 -20.70 -6.94 -21.72
N VAL A 24 -19.82 -5.94 -21.74
CA VAL A 24 -18.44 -6.10 -22.27
C VAL A 24 -17.66 -7.13 -21.45
N TYR A 25 -18.03 -7.32 -20.20
CA TYR A 25 -17.46 -8.29 -19.28
C TYR A 25 -18.18 -9.64 -19.28
N GLY A 26 -19.30 -9.77 -19.99
CA GLY A 26 -20.05 -11.03 -20.06
C GLY A 26 -20.40 -11.57 -18.66
N VAL A 27 -20.90 -10.70 -17.77
CA VAL A 27 -21.38 -11.09 -16.43
C VAL A 27 -22.65 -11.93 -16.59
N ILE A 28 -22.48 -13.16 -17.08
CA ILE A 28 -23.50 -14.20 -17.20
C ILE A 28 -23.10 -15.30 -16.22
N SER A 29 -24.12 -15.94 -15.67
CA SER A 29 -24.15 -16.61 -14.38
C SER A 29 -23.38 -17.92 -14.21
N ASP A 30 -22.46 -18.25 -15.13
CA ASP A 30 -21.75 -19.52 -15.08
C ASP A 30 -20.34 -19.31 -14.49
N GLY A 31 -19.97 -20.16 -13.53
CA GLY A 31 -18.81 -20.00 -12.66
C GLY A 31 -17.55 -19.48 -13.38
N TRP A 32 -16.98 -18.40 -12.84
CA TRP A 32 -15.79 -17.76 -13.41
C TRP A 32 -14.59 -18.74 -13.41
N PRO A 33 -14.02 -19.11 -14.58
CA PRO A 33 -12.96 -20.12 -14.67
C PRO A 33 -11.64 -19.72 -13.98
N HIS A 34 -11.48 -18.44 -13.65
CA HIS A 34 -10.21 -17.87 -13.18
C HIS A 34 -9.70 -18.52 -11.89
N ASP A 35 -10.59 -18.92 -10.99
CA ASP A 35 -10.17 -19.55 -9.74
C ASP A 35 -9.65 -20.97 -9.93
N HIS A 36 -10.37 -21.76 -10.74
CA HIS A 36 -9.84 -23.03 -11.18
C HIS A 36 -8.51 -22.84 -11.88
N LEU A 37 -8.33 -21.82 -12.71
CA LEU A 37 -7.05 -21.56 -13.37
C LEU A 37 -5.91 -21.23 -12.39
N VAL A 38 -6.17 -20.44 -11.35
CA VAL A 38 -5.15 -20.06 -10.34
C VAL A 38 -4.80 -21.22 -9.42
N ASN A 39 -5.78 -22.05 -9.04
CA ASN A 39 -5.56 -23.14 -8.10
C ASN A 39 -5.26 -24.49 -8.76
N LYS A 40 -5.55 -24.69 -10.05
CA LYS A 40 -5.45 -26.00 -10.74
C LYS A 40 -4.17 -26.76 -10.42
N GLU A 41 -3.02 -26.10 -10.54
CA GLU A 41 -1.72 -26.74 -10.31
C GLU A 41 -1.53 -27.13 -8.83
N VAL A 42 -2.04 -26.31 -7.90
CA VAL A 42 -2.04 -26.59 -6.46
C VAL A 42 -2.98 -27.75 -6.14
N GLU A 43 -4.17 -27.80 -6.74
CA GLU A 43 -5.13 -28.91 -6.55
C GLU A 43 -4.55 -30.24 -7.04
N GLU A 44 -3.88 -30.23 -8.19
CA GLU A 44 -3.17 -31.39 -8.72
C GLU A 44 -2.01 -31.81 -7.80
N ALA A 45 -1.26 -30.85 -7.25
CA ALA A 45 -0.18 -31.12 -6.29
C ALA A 45 -0.71 -31.70 -4.97
N LEU A 46 -1.79 -31.15 -4.42
CA LEU A 46 -2.48 -31.69 -3.24
C LEU A 46 -2.96 -33.13 -3.50
N THR A 47 -3.57 -33.38 -4.66
CA THR A 47 -4.02 -34.72 -5.04
C THR A 47 -2.85 -35.70 -5.12
N LYS A 48 -1.69 -35.27 -5.63
CA LYS A 48 -0.45 -36.07 -5.64
C LYS A 48 0.10 -36.30 -4.24
N LEU A 49 0.06 -35.30 -3.34
CA LEU A 49 0.49 -35.42 -1.95
C LEU A 49 -0.40 -36.41 -1.18
N PHE A 50 -1.72 -36.27 -1.27
CA PHE A 50 -2.67 -37.12 -0.55
C PHE A 50 -2.78 -38.54 -1.13
N SER A 51 -2.55 -38.73 -2.43
CA SER A 51 -2.54 -40.09 -3.02
C SER A 51 -1.36 -40.95 -2.55
N ARG A 52 -0.36 -40.35 -1.88
CA ARG A 52 0.81 -41.02 -1.30
C ARG A 52 0.62 -41.42 0.17
N VAL A 53 -0.45 -40.96 0.83
CA VAL A 53 -0.77 -41.33 2.22
C VAL A 53 -1.63 -42.61 2.19
N PRO A 54 -1.20 -43.72 2.81
CA PRO A 54 -2.01 -44.93 2.84
C PRO A 54 -3.33 -44.66 3.58
N PRO A 55 -4.48 -45.17 3.10
CA PRO A 55 -5.75 -45.02 3.81
C PRO A 55 -5.61 -45.66 5.19
N SER A 56 -5.82 -44.85 6.23
CA SER A 56 -5.78 -45.30 7.62
C SER A 56 -6.70 -46.50 7.80
N GLY A 57 -6.15 -47.61 8.33
CA GLY A 57 -6.80 -48.90 8.47
C GLY A 57 -8.19 -48.83 9.10
N GLY A 58 -9.16 -49.37 8.37
CA GLY A 58 -10.55 -49.55 8.80
C GLY A 58 -11.29 -50.25 7.67
N VAL A 59 -11.51 -51.56 7.80
CA VAL A 59 -12.26 -52.38 6.85
C VAL A 59 -13.72 -51.91 6.86
N GLY A 60 -14.11 -51.13 5.84
CA GLY A 60 -15.51 -50.74 5.65
C GLY A 60 -15.69 -49.54 4.70
N ALA A 61 -16.27 -49.81 3.53
CA ALA A 61 -16.70 -48.87 2.49
C ALA A 61 -15.60 -48.07 1.75
N ARG A 62 -15.28 -48.55 0.54
CA ARG A 62 -14.60 -47.79 -0.53
C ARG A 62 -15.43 -46.57 -0.95
N THR A 63 -15.34 -45.49 -0.20
CA THR A 63 -15.53 -44.15 -0.75
C THR A 63 -14.16 -43.48 -0.69
N ARG A 64 -13.52 -43.30 -1.86
CA ARG A 64 -12.46 -42.29 -1.98
C ARG A 64 -13.10 -40.99 -1.52
N ARG A 65 -12.86 -40.57 -0.26
CA ARG A 65 -13.19 -39.22 0.18
C ARG A 65 -12.40 -38.32 -0.76
N ARG A 66 -13.06 -37.78 -1.80
CA ARG A 66 -12.57 -36.57 -2.46
C ARG A 66 -12.38 -35.61 -1.31
N TYR A 67 -11.13 -35.27 -1.00
CA TYR A 67 -10.85 -34.25 -0.01
C TYR A 67 -11.56 -32.99 -0.52
N ARG A 68 -12.68 -32.65 0.12
CA ARG A 68 -13.47 -31.45 -0.13
C ARG A 68 -12.69 -30.23 0.40
N TYR A 69 -11.49 -29.99 -0.10
CA TYR A 69 -10.81 -28.70 0.10
C TYR A 69 -11.47 -27.60 -0.75
N LEU A 70 -12.28 -28.02 -1.73
CA LEU A 70 -12.92 -27.18 -2.74
C LEU A 70 -14.40 -27.52 -2.84
N ASP A 71 -15.11 -27.55 -1.71
CA ASP A 71 -16.57 -27.51 -1.80
C ASP A 71 -17.00 -26.07 -2.10
N ALA A 72 -16.69 -25.59 -3.32
CA ALA A 72 -17.31 -24.40 -3.88
C ALA A 72 -18.83 -24.56 -4.00
N SER A 73 -19.39 -25.75 -3.70
CA SER A 73 -20.84 -26.02 -3.72
C SER A 73 -21.54 -25.84 -2.36
N SER A 74 -20.82 -25.65 -1.25
CA SER A 74 -21.47 -25.36 0.07
C SER A 74 -21.82 -23.90 0.26
N SER A 75 -21.24 -23.01 -0.55
CA SER A 75 -21.66 -21.63 -0.67
C SER A 75 -22.40 -21.53 -2.00
N SER A 76 -23.69 -21.21 -1.95
CA SER A 76 -24.48 -20.80 -3.10
C SER A 76 -23.88 -19.51 -3.68
N TRP A 77 -22.78 -19.62 -4.44
CA TRP A 77 -22.09 -18.46 -4.99
C TRP A 77 -22.94 -17.83 -6.09
N ILE A 78 -23.57 -16.74 -5.73
CA ILE A 78 -24.25 -15.81 -6.63
C ILE A 78 -23.16 -15.04 -7.38
N CYS A 79 -23.39 -14.79 -8.67
CA CYS A 79 -22.50 -14.05 -9.57
C CYS A 79 -21.96 -12.75 -8.94
N PRO A 80 -20.78 -12.24 -9.37
CA PRO A 80 -20.29 -10.93 -8.91
C PRO A 80 -21.41 -9.89 -8.99
N ARG A 81 -21.74 -9.27 -7.86
CA ARG A 81 -22.74 -8.21 -7.80
C ARG A 81 -22.03 -6.88 -7.92
N ILE A 82 -22.48 -6.05 -8.86
CA ILE A 82 -21.98 -4.68 -9.02
C ILE A 82 -22.97 -3.76 -8.34
N PHE A 83 -22.47 -2.92 -7.43
CA PHE A 83 -23.22 -1.82 -6.84
C PHE A 83 -23.51 -0.80 -7.94
N ILE A 84 -24.74 -0.80 -8.45
CA ILE A 84 -25.22 0.09 -9.52
C ILE A 84 -26.07 1.25 -8.99
N THR A 85 -26.42 1.22 -7.71
CA THR A 85 -27.21 2.27 -7.06
C THR A 85 -26.45 3.59 -7.05
N SER A 86 -27.19 4.68 -7.23
CA SER A 86 -26.64 6.03 -7.06
C SER A 86 -26.24 6.23 -5.60
N PHE A 87 -25.11 6.88 -5.40
CA PHE A 87 -24.62 7.29 -4.08
C PHE A 87 -24.55 8.81 -4.06
N SER A 88 -24.79 9.41 -2.89
CA SER A 88 -24.78 10.87 -2.73
C SER A 88 -23.64 11.25 -1.80
N HIS A 89 -22.69 12.01 -2.30
CA HIS A 89 -21.62 12.51 -1.45
C HIS A 89 -22.13 13.70 -0.63
N GLN A 90 -22.54 13.46 0.62
CA GLN A 90 -22.79 14.54 1.59
C GLN A 90 -21.47 14.86 2.29
N SER A 91 -20.76 15.84 1.75
CA SER A 91 -19.54 16.33 2.37
C SER A 91 -19.89 17.16 3.60
N ASP A 92 -19.64 16.63 4.80
CA ASP A 92 -19.81 17.35 6.07
C ASP A 92 -18.66 18.36 6.29
N ARG A 93 -18.42 19.26 5.32
CA ARG A 93 -17.36 20.28 5.42
C ARG A 93 -17.73 21.39 6.40
N SER A 94 -19.03 21.68 6.60
CA SER A 94 -19.49 22.68 7.56
C SER A 94 -19.02 22.37 9.00
N ASN A 95 -18.95 21.09 9.38
CA ASN A 95 -18.40 20.66 10.67
C ASN A 95 -16.88 20.78 10.80
N LEU A 96 -16.15 21.08 9.72
CA LEU A 96 -14.69 21.29 9.77
C LEU A 96 -14.33 22.70 10.22
N ILE A 97 -15.21 23.68 9.96
CA ILE A 97 -14.99 25.10 10.25
C ILE A 97 -14.64 25.34 11.71
N ARG A 98 -15.27 24.59 12.62
CA ARG A 98 -15.05 24.68 14.08
C ARG A 98 -13.60 24.40 14.50
N HIS A 99 -12.81 23.76 13.65
CA HIS A 99 -11.40 23.44 13.89
C HIS A 99 -10.45 24.50 13.33
N PHE A 100 -10.97 25.60 12.78
CA PHE A 100 -10.16 26.71 12.30
C PHE A 100 -10.27 27.89 13.26
N ASN A 101 -9.14 28.53 13.54
CA ASN A 101 -9.13 29.76 14.31
C ASN A 101 -9.57 30.92 13.41
N VAL A 102 -10.76 31.44 13.67
CA VAL A 102 -11.42 32.45 12.85
C VAL A 102 -10.55 33.70 12.66
N ASP A 103 -9.91 34.18 13.73
CA ASP A 103 -9.11 35.41 13.67
C ASP A 103 -7.81 35.18 12.87
N ARG A 104 -7.18 34.01 13.01
CA ARG A 104 -6.02 33.65 12.18
C ARG A 104 -6.37 33.52 10.71
N VAL A 105 -7.53 32.95 10.38
CA VAL A 105 -7.98 32.84 8.99
C VAL A 105 -8.30 34.22 8.41
N ARG A 106 -8.99 35.09 9.15
CA ARG A 106 -9.26 36.47 8.69
C ARG A 106 -7.96 37.22 8.44
N ASN A 107 -7.03 37.20 9.40
CA ASN A 107 -5.73 37.85 9.24
C ASN A 107 -4.97 37.29 8.04
N PHE A 108 -4.97 35.96 7.85
CA PHE A 108 -4.34 35.32 6.70
C PHE A 108 -4.96 35.79 5.38
N LEU A 109 -6.29 35.84 5.26
CA LEU A 109 -6.96 36.28 4.04
C LEU A 109 -6.80 37.78 3.78
N GLU A 110 -6.80 38.61 4.82
CA GLU A 110 -6.52 40.05 4.73
C GLU A 110 -5.09 40.32 4.25
N GLU A 111 -4.10 39.60 4.78
CA GLU A 111 -2.71 39.63 4.30
C GLU A 111 -2.59 39.28 2.81
N HIS A 112 -3.47 38.40 2.32
CA HIS A 112 -3.55 37.99 0.90
C HIS A 112 -4.56 38.83 0.09
N GLY A 113 -5.02 39.97 0.62
CA GLY A 113 -5.85 40.95 -0.10
C GLY A 113 -7.31 40.56 -0.27
N THR A 114 -7.82 39.59 0.50
CA THR A 114 -9.21 39.14 0.47
C THR A 114 -9.88 39.41 1.82
N PRO A 115 -10.39 40.63 2.09
CA PRO A 115 -11.04 40.94 3.36
C PRO A 115 -12.36 40.16 3.51
N VAL A 116 -12.62 39.66 4.70
CA VAL A 116 -13.79 38.81 4.99
C VAL A 116 -14.64 39.40 6.11
N GLU A 117 -15.86 39.83 5.79
CA GLU A 117 -16.80 40.38 6.78
C GLU A 117 -17.52 39.29 7.59
N ARG A 118 -17.81 38.13 6.97
CA ARG A 118 -18.49 37.00 7.60
C ARG A 118 -17.72 35.72 7.37
N PHE A 119 -17.50 34.96 8.45
CA PHE A 119 -16.81 33.69 8.40
C PHE A 119 -17.82 32.55 8.26
N ASP A 120 -17.78 31.86 7.13
CA ASP A 120 -18.61 30.70 6.80
C ASP A 120 -17.80 29.63 6.03
N GLU A 121 -18.46 28.57 5.57
CA GLU A 121 -17.80 27.49 4.83
C GLU A 121 -17.11 27.97 3.55
N SER A 122 -17.75 28.90 2.84
CA SER A 122 -17.25 29.43 1.58
C SER A 122 -15.97 30.23 1.78
N THR A 123 -15.74 30.76 2.99
CA THR A 123 -14.52 31.49 3.35
C THR A 123 -13.27 30.62 3.21
N LEU A 124 -13.32 29.36 3.65
CA LEU A 124 -12.19 28.44 3.52
C LEU A 124 -11.94 27.99 2.08
N GLU A 125 -12.93 28.17 1.19
CA GLU A 125 -12.79 27.88 -0.23
C GLU A 125 -12.18 29.05 -1.02
N LEU A 126 -11.98 30.23 -0.43
CA LEU A 126 -11.41 31.40 -1.11
C LEU A 126 -9.92 31.23 -1.46
N ASP A 127 -9.16 30.49 -0.64
CA ASP A 127 -7.73 30.29 -0.82
C ASP A 127 -7.34 28.80 -0.89
N TYR A 128 -6.33 28.48 -1.70
CA TYR A 128 -5.92 27.09 -1.92
C TYR A 128 -5.25 26.43 -0.69
N ARG A 129 -4.53 27.20 0.14
CA ARG A 129 -3.91 26.70 1.37
C ARG A 129 -4.94 26.37 2.42
N LEU A 130 -6.00 27.18 2.53
CA LEU A 130 -7.13 26.87 3.40
C LEU A 130 -7.85 25.60 2.95
N ARG A 131 -8.04 25.39 1.63
CA ARG A 131 -8.58 24.13 1.10
C ARG A 131 -7.67 22.93 1.38
N GLN A 132 -6.36 23.08 1.28
CA GLN A 132 -5.39 22.06 1.69
C GLN A 132 -5.48 21.77 3.20
N ALA A 133 -5.57 22.79 4.04
CA ALA A 133 -5.75 22.62 5.47
C ALA A 133 -7.07 21.89 5.78
N MET A 134 -8.16 22.19 5.07
CA MET A 134 -9.43 21.44 5.21
C MET A 134 -9.26 19.97 4.84
N ASP A 135 -8.54 19.68 3.76
CA ASP A 135 -8.20 18.32 3.33
C ASP A 135 -7.44 17.54 4.41
N LEU A 136 -6.47 18.18 5.06
CA LEU A 136 -5.71 17.62 6.17
C LEU A 136 -6.58 17.40 7.42
N VAL A 137 -7.42 18.37 7.80
CA VAL A 137 -8.33 18.23 8.96
C VAL A 137 -9.32 17.08 8.74
N ARG A 138 -9.81 16.88 7.50
CA ARG A 138 -10.63 15.70 7.15
C ARG A 138 -9.87 14.41 7.38
N HIS A 139 -8.65 14.35 6.87
CA HIS A 139 -7.78 13.19 7.05
C HIS A 139 -7.59 12.87 8.54
N ILE A 140 -7.24 13.86 9.35
CA ILE A 140 -7.06 13.74 10.80
C ILE A 140 -8.34 13.22 11.47
N ARG A 141 -9.51 13.82 11.17
CA ARG A 141 -10.79 13.40 11.76
C ARG A 141 -11.19 11.97 11.38
N CYS A 142 -10.91 11.55 10.15
CA CYS A 142 -11.15 10.16 9.74
C CYS A 142 -10.29 9.17 10.53
N LYS A 143 -9.01 9.49 10.76
CA LYS A 143 -8.13 8.66 11.61
C LYS A 143 -8.56 8.63 13.07
N ALA A 144 -9.03 9.75 13.62
CA ALA A 144 -9.55 9.82 14.98
C ALA A 144 -10.78 8.93 15.22
N LYS A 145 -11.73 8.89 14.27
CA LYS A 145 -12.97 8.09 14.38
C LYS A 145 -12.72 6.58 14.41
N VAL A 146 -11.70 6.09 13.71
CA VAL A 146 -11.36 4.66 13.66
C VAL A 146 -10.82 4.15 15.01
N SER A 147 -10.32 5.04 15.87
CA SER A 147 -9.76 4.71 17.18
C SER A 147 -10.80 4.58 18.31
N ARG A 148 -12.11 4.63 18.01
CA ARG A 148 -13.19 4.36 18.98
C ARG A 148 -13.79 2.97 18.71
N PRO A 149 -13.63 1.99 19.62
CA PRO A 149 -14.09 0.61 19.40
C PRO A 149 -15.62 0.42 19.33
N ASP A 150 -16.42 1.38 19.81
CA ASP A 150 -17.80 1.06 20.23
C ASP A 150 -18.93 1.33 19.22
N ASP A 151 -18.65 1.81 18.00
CA ASP A 151 -19.72 2.13 17.02
C ASP A 151 -19.83 1.14 15.84
N VAL A 152 -19.08 0.03 15.85
CA VAL A 152 -19.15 -0.99 14.80
C VAL A 152 -19.58 -2.33 15.39
N ASP A 153 -20.84 -2.68 15.11
CA ASP A 153 -21.43 -4.02 15.23
C ASP A 153 -21.78 -4.54 16.63
N SER A 154 -22.76 -3.92 17.29
CA SER A 154 -23.66 -4.66 18.20
C SER A 154 -25.08 -4.06 18.23
N ARG A 155 -25.83 -4.23 17.14
CA ARG A 155 -27.31 -4.29 17.26
C ARG A 155 -27.78 -5.69 16.87
N PRO A 156 -28.33 -6.48 17.81
CA PRO A 156 -28.89 -7.77 17.48
C PRO A 156 -30.08 -7.58 16.54
N GLU A 157 -30.15 -8.40 15.51
CA GLU A 157 -31.28 -8.53 14.58
C GLU A 157 -32.55 -8.99 15.31
N ASN A 158 -33.17 -8.13 16.10
CA ASN A 158 -34.48 -8.37 16.69
C ASN A 158 -35.24 -7.06 16.92
N SER A 159 -35.63 -6.43 15.82
CA SER A 159 -36.81 -5.56 15.82
C SER A 159 -37.54 -5.70 14.49
N LYS A 160 -38.62 -6.49 14.51
CA LYS A 160 -39.67 -6.41 13.49
C LYS A 160 -40.32 -5.02 13.57
N GLN A 161 -40.72 -4.50 12.40
CA GLN A 161 -41.56 -3.31 12.16
C GLN A 161 -40.87 -1.93 12.18
N ASN A 162 -40.45 -1.47 11.00
CA ASN A 162 -41.22 -0.44 10.26
C ASN A 162 -40.69 -0.36 8.81
N THR A 163 -41.54 -0.78 7.88
CA THR A 163 -41.37 -0.61 6.43
C THR A 163 -41.69 0.82 6.07
N GLU A 164 -40.69 1.71 5.97
CA GLU A 164 -40.67 2.85 5.04
C GLU A 164 -39.36 3.67 4.96
N ASP A 165 -38.28 3.29 5.67
CA ASP A 165 -37.00 4.05 5.63
C ASP A 165 -35.80 3.22 5.11
N ASN A 166 -36.00 2.50 3.99
CA ASN A 166 -35.07 1.49 3.48
C ASN A 166 -34.04 2.00 2.45
N THR A 167 -33.87 3.32 2.27
CA THR A 167 -33.12 3.89 1.14
C THR A 167 -31.64 4.19 1.39
N LYS A 168 -31.10 3.96 2.60
CA LYS A 168 -29.66 4.17 2.89
C LYS A 168 -29.00 2.99 3.62
N ARG A 169 -29.11 1.77 3.09
CA ARG A 169 -28.29 0.66 3.59
C ARG A 169 -26.88 0.74 2.99
N SER A 170 -25.91 1.21 3.78
CA SER A 170 -24.49 1.03 3.52
C SER A 170 -24.18 -0.47 3.39
N TYR A 171 -23.62 -0.92 2.26
CA TYR A 171 -23.28 -2.33 2.05
C TYR A 171 -21.84 -2.57 2.48
N ARG A 172 -21.66 -3.43 3.48
CA ARG A 172 -20.36 -3.95 3.90
C ARG A 172 -20.39 -5.47 3.86
N SER A 173 -19.44 -6.06 3.13
CA SER A 173 -19.23 -7.50 3.14
C SER A 173 -17.74 -7.83 3.21
N ARG A 174 -17.40 -8.97 3.82
CA ARG A 174 -16.03 -9.46 3.97
C ARG A 174 -15.98 -10.91 3.52
N PHE A 175 -14.96 -11.24 2.73
CA PHE A 175 -14.77 -12.57 2.16
C PHE A 175 -13.36 -13.05 2.44
N ARG A 176 -13.21 -14.25 3.01
CA ARG A 176 -11.93 -14.95 3.03
C ARG A 176 -11.63 -15.48 1.63
N ALA A 177 -10.46 -15.15 1.10
CA ALA A 177 -10.05 -15.49 -0.25
C ALA A 177 -8.96 -16.56 -0.26
N TYR A 178 -8.95 -17.38 -1.33
CA TYR A 178 -7.91 -18.38 -1.60
C TYR A 178 -7.67 -19.42 -0.50
N ASN A 179 -8.71 -19.75 0.28
CA ASN A 179 -8.61 -20.66 1.44
C ASN A 179 -7.56 -20.18 2.45
N SER A 180 -7.51 -18.87 2.67
CA SER A 180 -6.60 -18.23 3.62
C SER A 180 -7.33 -17.11 4.37
N PRO A 181 -6.78 -16.66 5.51
CA PRO A 181 -7.23 -15.45 6.21
C PRO A 181 -7.13 -14.14 5.40
N PHE A 182 -6.59 -14.14 4.17
CA PHE A 182 -6.59 -12.95 3.31
C PHE A 182 -8.02 -12.50 3.01
N GLU A 183 -8.33 -11.24 3.28
CA GLU A 183 -9.68 -10.72 3.15
C GLU A 183 -9.89 -9.88 1.90
N ILE A 184 -11.02 -10.08 1.25
CA ILE A 184 -11.54 -9.13 0.28
C ILE A 184 -12.82 -8.53 0.84
N ARG A 185 -12.83 -7.20 0.88
CA ARG A 185 -13.89 -6.42 1.52
C ARG A 185 -14.64 -5.63 0.47
N LEU A 186 -15.94 -5.53 0.62
CA LEU A 186 -16.73 -4.51 -0.05
C LEU A 186 -17.07 -3.43 0.98
N ALA A 187 -16.76 -2.19 0.66
CA ALA A 187 -17.27 -1.03 1.38
C ALA A 187 -17.77 -0.03 0.34
N THR A 188 -19.10 0.02 0.15
CA THR A 188 -19.69 0.97 -0.81
C THR A 188 -19.25 2.40 -0.49
N PRO A 189 -19.19 3.32 -1.48
CA PRO A 189 -18.72 4.70 -1.25
C PRO A 189 -19.42 5.41 -0.09
N ASP A 190 -20.74 5.25 0.07
CA ASP A 190 -21.52 5.82 1.18
C ASP A 190 -21.17 5.21 2.55
N GLY A 191 -20.63 4.00 2.55
CA GLY A 191 -20.30 3.19 3.73
C GLY A 191 -18.82 3.21 4.10
N ASN A 192 -17.98 3.87 3.31
CA ASN A 192 -16.54 3.94 3.56
C ASN A 192 -16.22 5.12 4.50
N PRO A 193 -15.73 4.87 5.72
CA PRO A 193 -15.39 5.94 6.66
C PRO A 193 -14.04 6.59 6.35
N ASP A 194 -13.21 5.96 5.51
CA ASP A 194 -11.84 6.40 5.28
C ASP A 194 -11.78 7.49 4.22
N TYR A 195 -11.29 8.67 4.63
CA TYR A 195 -10.96 9.75 3.71
C TYR A 195 -9.61 9.50 3.05
N VAL A 196 -9.61 9.43 1.73
CA VAL A 196 -8.43 9.14 0.92
C VAL A 196 -8.02 10.40 0.19
N SER A 197 -6.79 10.86 0.43
CA SER A 197 -6.24 12.03 -0.25
C SER A 197 -4.85 11.75 -0.79
N THR A 198 -4.61 12.19 -2.02
CA THR A 198 -3.27 12.20 -2.65
C THR A 198 -2.34 13.25 -2.03
N ASN A 199 -2.87 14.10 -1.14
CA ASN A 199 -2.17 15.19 -0.47
C ASN A 199 -2.01 14.95 1.04
N ALA A 200 -2.37 13.75 1.52
CA ALA A 200 -1.99 13.33 2.86
C ALA A 200 -0.46 13.39 3.02
N PRO A 201 0.08 13.63 4.22
CA PRO A 201 1.52 13.59 4.45
C PRO A 201 2.05 12.16 4.38
N SER A 202 3.32 12.01 4.00
CA SER A 202 4.02 10.73 4.12
C SER A 202 4.28 10.42 5.59
N VAL A 203 3.78 9.28 6.08
CA VAL A 203 3.99 8.83 7.46
C VAL A 203 5.46 8.49 7.72
N HIS A 204 6.13 7.88 6.74
CA HIS A 204 7.57 7.64 6.80
C HIS A 204 8.35 8.94 7.01
N LEU A 205 8.05 9.99 6.22
CA LEU A 205 8.73 11.27 6.35
C LEU A 205 8.33 12.05 7.61
N LEU A 206 7.11 11.89 8.13
CA LEU A 206 6.74 12.44 9.45
C LEU A 206 7.66 11.87 10.53
N PHE A 207 7.84 10.54 10.53
CA PHE A 207 8.73 9.87 11.48
C PHE A 207 10.19 10.25 11.26
N SER A 208 10.70 10.21 10.01
CA SER A 208 12.08 10.62 9.70
C SER A 208 12.37 12.05 10.16
N SER A 209 11.38 12.93 10.08
CA SER A 209 11.56 14.30 10.54
C SER A 209 11.55 14.46 12.07
N LEU A 210 10.89 13.57 12.80
CA LEU A 210 11.04 13.45 14.25
C LEU A 210 12.40 12.86 14.63
N VAL A 211 12.89 11.87 13.87
CA VAL A 211 14.25 11.32 14.06
C VAL A 211 15.30 12.39 13.90
N ASP A 212 15.19 13.24 12.86
CA ASP A 212 16.11 14.35 12.64
C ASP A 212 16.09 15.37 13.80
N SER A 213 14.90 15.77 14.29
CA SER A 213 14.83 16.71 15.42
C SER A 213 15.39 16.12 16.72
N VAL A 214 15.14 14.84 17.01
CA VAL A 214 15.76 14.12 18.14
C VAL A 214 17.27 14.06 17.98
N TYR A 215 17.78 13.77 16.77
CA TYR A 215 19.21 13.74 16.49
C TYR A 215 19.87 15.11 16.76
N GLN A 216 19.25 16.22 16.34
CA GLN A 216 19.78 17.56 16.62
C GLN A 216 19.86 17.84 18.13
N VAL A 217 18.88 17.40 18.92
CA VAL A 217 18.92 17.52 20.39
C VAL A 217 20.07 16.70 20.97
N LEU A 218 20.26 15.45 20.54
CA LEU A 218 21.37 14.61 20.97
C LEU A 218 22.74 15.23 20.63
N LEU A 219 22.88 15.85 19.47
CA LEU A 219 24.08 16.61 19.12
C LEU A 219 24.30 17.82 20.02
N CYS A 220 23.24 18.53 20.43
CA CYS A 220 23.36 19.63 21.39
C CYS A 220 23.86 19.14 22.76
N ILE A 221 23.38 17.97 23.22
CA ILE A 221 23.84 17.34 24.46
C ILE A 221 25.35 17.04 24.38
N THR A 222 25.83 16.46 23.27
CA THR A 222 27.28 16.19 23.10
C THR A 222 28.16 17.45 23.15
N ARG A 223 27.60 18.60 22.75
CA ARG A 223 28.32 19.88 22.69
C ARG A 223 28.20 20.68 23.99
N GLY A 224 27.39 20.23 24.96
CA GLY A 224 27.09 20.97 26.18
C GLY A 224 26.30 22.27 25.95
N ASN A 225 25.54 22.35 24.86
CA ASN A 225 24.74 23.52 24.50
C ASN A 225 23.37 23.50 25.21
N SER A 226 22.71 24.67 25.30
CA SER A 226 21.31 24.74 25.75
C SER A 226 20.41 23.90 24.83
N ILE A 227 19.59 23.03 25.42
CA ILE A 227 18.67 22.16 24.70
C ILE A 227 17.41 22.96 24.36
N ASP A 228 17.05 23.01 23.08
CA ASP A 228 15.74 23.49 22.61
C ASP A 228 14.90 22.28 22.19
N LEU A 229 13.80 22.04 22.90
CA LEU A 229 12.89 20.92 22.66
C LEU A 229 11.69 21.32 21.78
N GLY A 230 11.49 22.61 21.48
CA GLY A 230 10.38 23.09 20.66
C GLY A 230 10.27 22.37 19.30
N PRO A 231 11.37 22.17 18.55
CA PRO A 231 11.33 21.42 17.30
C PRO A 231 10.90 19.96 17.46
N VAL A 232 11.19 19.31 18.59
CA VAL A 232 10.74 17.94 18.89
C VAL A 232 9.25 17.94 19.23
N GLU A 233 8.80 18.90 20.04
CA GLU A 233 7.38 19.09 20.40
C GLU A 233 6.51 19.29 19.16
N ASP A 234 6.90 20.19 18.26
CA ASP A 234 6.18 20.45 17.01
C ASP A 234 6.04 19.18 16.16
N ARG A 235 7.09 18.36 16.08
CA ARG A 235 7.11 17.09 15.34
C ARG A 235 6.23 16.04 16.00
N CYS A 236 6.23 15.99 17.34
CA CYS A 236 5.35 15.12 18.09
C CYS A 236 3.88 15.46 17.84
N VAL A 237 3.51 16.75 17.89
CA VAL A 237 2.14 17.20 17.61
C VAL A 237 1.71 16.82 16.20
N GLN A 238 2.54 17.04 15.18
CA GLN A 238 2.22 16.66 13.81
C GLN A 238 2.00 15.15 13.67
N LEU A 239 2.88 14.34 14.26
CA LEU A 239 2.80 12.89 14.19
C LEU A 239 1.53 12.37 14.90
N ASP A 240 1.22 12.89 16.08
CA ASP A 240 -0.01 12.56 16.83
C ASP A 240 -1.28 12.92 16.05
N LEU A 241 -1.32 14.10 15.42
CA LEU A 241 -2.45 14.55 14.60
C LEU A 241 -2.70 13.58 13.43
N PHE A 242 -1.66 13.24 12.66
CA PHE A 242 -1.81 12.45 11.44
C PHE A 242 -1.93 10.94 11.68
N LEU A 243 -1.44 10.45 12.83
CA LEU A 243 -1.71 9.08 13.28
C LEU A 243 -3.04 8.98 14.05
N GLY A 244 -3.66 10.12 14.40
CA GLY A 244 -4.96 10.19 15.06
C GLY A 244 -4.93 9.77 16.53
N ARG A 245 -3.78 9.92 17.22
CA ARG A 245 -3.58 9.49 18.60
C ARG A 245 -2.70 10.48 19.37
N ARG A 246 -3.17 10.91 20.53
CA ARG A 246 -2.43 11.82 21.41
C ARG A 246 -1.39 11.06 22.24
N GLY A 247 -0.19 11.59 22.35
CA GLY A 247 0.91 11.05 23.17
C GLY A 247 1.68 9.89 22.53
N LEU A 248 1.32 9.46 21.33
CA LEU A 248 1.99 8.35 20.64
C LEU A 248 3.42 8.71 20.23
N ALA A 249 3.62 9.93 19.74
CA ALA A 249 4.93 10.41 19.31
C ALA A 249 5.93 10.48 20.47
N LEU A 250 5.47 10.82 21.68
CA LEU A 250 6.30 10.82 22.88
C LEU A 250 6.81 9.41 23.20
N GLN A 251 5.95 8.39 23.06
CA GLN A 251 6.37 6.99 23.19
C GLN A 251 7.41 6.63 22.13
N TYR A 252 7.27 7.12 20.91
CA TYR A 252 8.29 6.89 19.87
C TYR A 252 9.63 7.52 20.23
N VAL A 253 9.67 8.72 20.81
CA VAL A 253 10.94 9.32 21.29
C VAL A 253 11.57 8.42 22.36
N ARG A 254 10.79 7.89 23.31
CA ARG A 254 11.30 6.95 24.32
C ARG A 254 11.86 5.67 23.68
N ASP A 255 11.11 5.08 22.75
CA ASP A 255 11.55 3.88 22.01
C ASP A 255 12.87 4.15 21.25
N MET A 256 13.01 5.32 20.62
CA MET A 256 14.23 5.72 19.91
C MET A 256 15.43 5.79 20.85
N LEU A 257 15.31 6.47 21.98
CA LEU A 257 16.40 6.59 22.95
C LEU A 257 16.76 5.22 23.54
N ALA A 258 15.77 4.39 23.87
CA ALA A 258 16.01 3.02 24.35
C ALA A 258 16.72 2.16 23.29
N ASP A 259 16.35 2.30 22.02
CA ASP A 259 17.00 1.57 20.93
C ASP A 259 18.45 2.05 20.72
N TYR A 260 18.70 3.37 20.71
CA TYR A 260 20.07 3.92 20.66
C TYR A 260 20.92 3.50 21.87
N SER A 261 20.33 3.45 23.07
CA SER A 261 21.01 2.92 24.25
C SER A 261 21.36 1.45 24.09
N SER A 262 20.45 0.64 23.54
CA SER A 262 20.68 -0.79 23.28
C SER A 262 21.75 -1.07 22.22
N TRP A 263 22.02 -0.09 21.36
CA TRP A 263 23.10 -0.12 20.37
C TRP A 263 24.40 0.50 20.87
N GLY A 264 24.44 0.97 22.13
CA GLY A 264 25.61 1.62 22.71
C GLY A 264 25.89 3.03 22.19
N TYR A 265 24.94 3.65 21.48
CA TYR A 265 25.12 5.00 20.90
C TYR A 265 24.97 6.10 21.96
N LEU A 266 24.26 5.80 23.04
CA LEU A 266 24.08 6.70 24.18
C LEU A 266 23.94 5.92 25.49
N GLN A 267 24.03 6.61 26.62
CA GLN A 267 23.77 6.07 27.96
C GLN A 267 22.59 6.80 28.61
N ILE A 268 21.68 6.05 29.20
CA ILE A 268 20.49 6.54 29.92
C ILE A 268 20.59 6.08 31.38
N ASP A 269 20.22 6.95 32.33
CA ASP A 269 20.07 6.56 33.74
C ASP A 269 18.94 5.53 33.93
N ASP A 270 19.29 4.35 34.45
CA ASP A 270 18.38 3.20 34.66
C ASP A 270 17.45 3.37 35.89
N ASP A 271 17.60 4.42 36.69
CA ASP A 271 16.93 4.49 38.00
C ASP A 271 15.46 4.96 37.91
N THR A 272 14.59 3.95 37.89
CA THR A 272 13.23 3.87 38.47
C THR A 272 12.05 4.50 37.71
N GLY A 273 11.16 3.60 37.23
CA GLY A 273 9.74 3.85 36.98
C GLY A 273 9.38 4.24 35.55
N SER A 274 8.75 3.33 34.81
CA SER A 274 8.02 3.60 33.56
C SER A 274 6.76 4.44 33.85
N SER A 275 6.93 5.64 34.41
CA SER A 275 5.82 6.57 34.51
C SER A 275 5.51 7.06 33.11
N ASN A 276 4.37 6.63 32.57
CA ASN A 276 3.88 7.09 31.25
C ASN A 276 3.74 8.62 31.19
N SER A 277 3.77 9.32 32.33
CA SER A 277 3.61 10.77 32.51
C SER A 277 4.88 11.62 32.29
N MET A 278 6.04 11.04 31.95
CA MET A 278 7.27 11.86 31.83
C MET A 278 7.20 12.89 30.69
N THR A 279 7.64 14.11 30.95
CA THR A 279 7.77 15.18 29.94
C THR A 279 8.97 14.95 29.01
N LEU A 280 9.04 15.64 27.86
CA LEU A 280 10.22 15.56 26.97
C LEU A 280 11.50 16.02 27.68
N GLU A 281 11.40 17.06 28.51
CA GLU A 281 12.53 17.56 29.31
C GLU A 281 13.05 16.48 30.27
N GLU A 282 12.15 15.81 31.00
CA GLU A 282 12.50 14.70 31.89
C GLU A 282 13.12 13.51 31.13
N ILE A 283 12.66 13.23 29.91
CA ILE A 283 13.20 12.16 29.07
C ILE A 283 14.63 12.46 28.63
N PHE A 284 14.90 13.67 28.10
CA PHE A 284 16.23 14.03 27.62
C PHE A 284 17.23 14.30 28.75
N ASN A 285 16.78 14.74 29.93
CA ASN A 285 17.63 14.93 31.11
C ASN A 285 18.25 13.62 31.64
N LYS A 286 17.71 12.46 31.23
CA LYS A 286 18.28 11.14 31.56
C LYS A 286 19.45 10.73 30.67
N VAL A 287 19.73 11.46 29.59
CA VAL A 287 20.78 11.15 28.62
C VAL A 287 22.07 11.88 29.02
N HIS A 288 23.10 11.14 29.46
CA HIS A 288 24.36 11.73 29.95
C HIS A 288 25.53 11.63 28.97
N HIS A 289 25.54 10.58 28.16
CA HIS A 289 26.60 10.34 27.18
C HIS A 289 25.98 10.00 25.83
N VAL A 290 26.53 10.59 24.77
CA VAL A 290 26.10 10.38 23.40
C VAL A 290 27.35 10.27 22.52
N ASP A 291 27.49 9.19 21.77
CA ASP A 291 28.51 9.05 20.75
C ASP A 291 28.00 9.59 19.40
N ALA A 292 28.31 10.86 19.13
CA ALA A 292 27.89 11.51 17.89
C ALA A 292 28.43 10.82 16.62
N SER A 293 29.56 10.10 16.70
CA SER A 293 30.14 9.42 15.53
C SER A 293 29.30 8.23 15.06
N LEU A 294 28.47 7.67 15.95
CA LEU A 294 27.61 6.52 15.66
C LEU A 294 26.18 6.94 15.24
N LEU A 295 25.80 8.18 15.52
CA LEU A 295 24.45 8.73 15.28
C LEU A 295 24.22 9.29 13.87
N ASP A 296 25.19 9.23 12.98
CA ASP A 296 25.15 9.89 11.67
C ASP A 296 24.15 9.21 10.71
N ARG A 297 22.83 9.34 10.94
CA ARG A 297 21.81 8.49 10.30
C ARG A 297 20.42 9.11 10.14
N VAL A 298 20.33 10.25 9.45
CA VAL A 298 19.10 10.55 8.69
C VAL A 298 19.47 10.59 7.22
N GLY A 299 18.91 9.63 6.46
CA GLY A 299 19.11 9.56 5.03
C GLY A 299 18.70 10.88 4.37
N ARG A 300 19.44 11.28 3.33
CA ARG A 300 18.99 12.33 2.42
C ARG A 300 17.81 11.78 1.62
N THR A 301 16.61 11.93 2.15
CA THR A 301 15.40 11.41 1.50
C THR A 301 15.14 12.25 0.25
N VAL A 302 15.39 11.65 -0.92
CA VAL A 302 14.93 12.16 -2.21
C VAL A 302 13.63 11.44 -2.58
N ALA A 303 12.85 12.01 -3.48
CA ALA A 303 11.65 11.33 -3.96
C ALA A 303 12.06 10.09 -4.77
N ASP A 304 11.94 8.91 -4.18
CA ASP A 304 12.43 7.67 -4.79
C ASP A 304 11.49 7.08 -5.82
N ILE A 305 10.19 7.24 -5.59
CA ILE A 305 9.14 6.68 -6.43
C ILE A 305 8.18 7.76 -6.89
N GLY A 306 7.89 7.77 -8.19
CA GLY A 306 6.88 8.62 -8.79
C GLY A 306 5.98 7.81 -9.72
N PHE A 307 4.77 8.31 -9.96
CA PHE A 307 3.77 7.60 -10.76
C PHE A 307 3.40 8.38 -12.01
N SER A 308 3.44 7.71 -13.16
CA SER A 308 3.12 8.27 -14.46
C SER A 308 1.91 7.55 -15.06
N PHE A 309 0.83 8.30 -15.29
CA PHE A 309 -0.46 7.78 -15.74
C PHE A 309 -0.61 7.93 -17.25
N ALA A 310 -0.80 6.80 -17.92
CA ALA A 310 -0.90 6.75 -19.38
C ALA A 310 -2.17 7.44 -19.90
N PRO A 311 -2.19 7.89 -21.16
CA PRO A 311 -3.42 8.16 -21.89
C PRO A 311 -4.37 6.97 -21.86
N CYS A 312 -5.65 7.22 -21.59
CA CYS A 312 -6.64 6.15 -21.42
C CYS A 312 -8.06 6.48 -21.89
N GLY A 313 -8.32 7.67 -22.43
CA GLY A 313 -9.68 8.10 -22.80
C GLY A 313 -10.67 7.92 -21.65
N CYS A 314 -11.87 7.39 -21.92
CA CYS A 314 -12.91 7.11 -20.91
C CYS A 314 -12.57 6.01 -19.90
N MET A 315 -11.37 5.41 -19.94
CA MET A 315 -10.90 4.49 -18.88
C MET A 315 -10.32 5.21 -17.65
N VAL A 316 -10.59 6.51 -17.46
CA VAL A 316 -10.28 7.28 -16.23
C VAL A 316 -10.60 6.52 -14.93
N PRO A 317 -11.72 5.77 -14.80
CA PRO A 317 -12.00 5.02 -13.57
C PRO A 317 -10.87 4.09 -13.15
N TYR A 318 -10.13 3.50 -14.10
CA TYR A 318 -9.00 2.63 -13.79
C TYR A 318 -7.91 3.40 -13.02
N HIS A 319 -7.56 4.59 -13.51
CA HIS A 319 -6.58 5.46 -12.86
C HIS A 319 -7.06 5.93 -11.51
N LEU A 320 -8.36 6.27 -11.37
CA LEU A 320 -8.96 6.62 -10.08
C LEU A 320 -8.88 5.45 -9.08
N GLY A 321 -9.14 4.22 -9.54
CA GLY A 321 -8.97 3.02 -8.72
C GLY A 321 -7.53 2.81 -8.24
N VAL A 322 -6.56 2.99 -9.14
CA VAL A 322 -5.13 2.94 -8.79
C VAL A 322 -4.76 4.02 -7.77
N LEU A 323 -5.16 5.27 -8.03
CA LEU A 323 -4.93 6.41 -7.13
C LEU A 323 -5.56 6.15 -5.76
N SER A 324 -6.78 5.60 -5.72
CA SER A 324 -7.48 5.22 -4.49
C SER A 324 -6.64 4.32 -3.61
N LEU A 325 -6.26 3.15 -4.11
CA LEU A 325 -5.56 2.15 -3.31
C LEU A 325 -4.18 2.64 -2.88
N LEU A 326 -3.43 3.27 -3.80
CA LEU A 326 -2.08 3.73 -3.48
C LEU A 326 -2.08 4.91 -2.50
N SER A 327 -3.11 5.75 -2.51
CA SER A 327 -3.26 6.85 -1.53
C SER A 327 -3.73 6.32 -0.17
N GLU A 328 -4.62 5.32 -0.13
CA GLU A 328 -5.03 4.62 1.10
C GLU A 328 -3.82 4.01 1.83
N LEU A 329 -2.86 3.49 1.08
CA LEU A 329 -1.63 2.89 1.60
C LEU A 329 -0.50 3.91 1.82
N ASN A 330 -0.77 5.20 1.63
CA ASN A 330 0.21 6.30 1.77
C ASN A 330 1.41 6.24 0.79
N ILE A 331 1.32 5.45 -0.28
CA ILE A 331 2.33 5.35 -1.34
C ILE A 331 2.27 6.59 -2.26
N ILE A 332 1.05 7.02 -2.61
CA ILE A 332 0.80 8.32 -3.23
C ILE A 332 0.35 9.28 -2.13
N ASN A 333 1.19 10.26 -1.83
CA ASN A 333 0.99 11.26 -0.79
C ASN A 333 1.55 12.60 -1.29
N MET A 334 1.52 13.69 -0.50
CA MET A 334 1.92 15.04 -0.95
C MET A 334 3.34 15.15 -1.51
N THR A 335 4.22 14.21 -1.18
CA THR A 335 5.64 14.19 -1.60
C THR A 335 5.90 13.34 -2.84
N THR A 336 4.95 12.48 -3.23
CA THR A 336 5.09 11.58 -4.37
C THR A 336 4.94 12.36 -5.69
N PRO A 337 5.96 12.39 -6.57
CA PRO A 337 5.86 13.02 -7.88
C PRO A 337 4.88 12.30 -8.79
N LEU A 338 4.09 13.08 -9.54
CA LEU A 338 3.05 12.56 -10.43
C LEU A 338 3.26 13.09 -11.84
N ALA A 339 3.01 12.26 -12.85
CA ALA A 339 2.94 12.69 -14.23
C ALA A 339 1.72 12.07 -14.90
N GLY A 340 1.21 12.73 -15.93
CA GLY A 340 0.13 12.16 -16.74
C GLY A 340 0.16 12.69 -18.16
N GLY A 341 -0.31 11.89 -19.10
CA GLY A 341 -0.64 12.32 -20.45
C GLY A 341 -2.11 12.08 -20.76
N SER A 342 -2.75 12.99 -21.48
CA SER A 342 -4.17 12.91 -21.84
C SER A 342 -5.07 12.72 -20.61
N ALA A 343 -6.03 11.78 -20.67
CA ALA A 343 -6.87 11.40 -19.54
C ALA A 343 -6.07 11.05 -18.26
N GLY A 344 -4.82 10.59 -18.36
CA GLY A 344 -3.93 10.42 -17.21
C GLY A 344 -3.57 11.75 -16.52
N THR A 345 -3.38 12.84 -17.28
CA THR A 345 -3.24 14.19 -16.73
C THR A 345 -4.49 14.61 -15.96
N LEU A 346 -5.65 14.41 -16.59
CA LEU A 346 -6.93 14.79 -15.99
C LEU A 346 -7.12 14.09 -14.64
N SER A 347 -6.83 12.78 -14.56
CA SER A 347 -6.90 12.01 -13.31
C SER A 347 -6.00 12.56 -12.21
N VAL A 348 -4.72 12.84 -12.50
CA VAL A 348 -3.77 13.28 -11.46
C VAL A 348 -4.03 14.73 -11.01
N ILE A 349 -4.40 15.64 -11.92
CA ILE A 349 -4.74 17.02 -11.54
C ILE A 349 -6.02 17.02 -10.69
N ALA A 350 -7.07 16.33 -11.14
CA ALA A 350 -8.34 16.35 -10.44
C ALA A 350 -8.26 15.65 -9.07
N ALA A 351 -7.47 14.57 -8.95
CA ALA A 351 -7.22 13.93 -7.66
C ALA A 351 -6.33 14.74 -6.70
N THR A 352 -5.60 15.76 -7.21
CA THR A 352 -4.73 16.63 -6.41
C THR A 352 -5.31 18.02 -6.17
N SER A 353 -6.44 18.38 -6.79
CA SER A 353 -7.02 19.73 -6.68
C SER A 353 -7.76 20.01 -5.35
N MET A 354 -7.69 19.11 -4.35
CA MET A 354 -8.36 19.14 -3.02
C MET A 354 -9.90 19.07 -3.08
N LYS A 355 -10.48 19.41 -4.23
CA LYS A 355 -11.88 19.26 -4.60
C LYS A 355 -11.92 18.99 -6.11
N PRO A 356 -12.61 17.95 -6.58
CA PRO A 356 -13.46 17.01 -5.83
C PRO A 356 -12.64 15.96 -5.08
N ASP A 357 -13.22 15.30 -4.07
CA ASP A 357 -12.61 14.07 -3.54
C ASP A 357 -12.84 12.89 -4.48
N LEU A 358 -12.27 11.72 -4.15
CA LEU A 358 -12.31 10.57 -5.05
C LEU A 358 -13.73 10.05 -5.33
N VAL A 359 -14.64 10.15 -4.37
CA VAL A 359 -16.05 9.71 -4.52
C VAL A 359 -16.76 10.66 -5.48
N GLU A 360 -16.58 11.97 -5.29
CA GLU A 360 -17.12 13.01 -6.17
C GLU A 360 -16.49 12.95 -7.58
N LEU A 361 -15.19 12.66 -7.69
CA LEU A 361 -14.49 12.44 -8.96
C LEU A 361 -15.06 11.26 -9.74
N MET A 362 -15.45 10.18 -9.04
CA MET A 362 -16.09 9.05 -9.70
C MET A 362 -17.48 9.41 -10.23
N LEU A 363 -18.27 10.23 -9.52
CA LEU A 363 -19.56 10.73 -10.02
C LEU A 363 -19.38 11.59 -11.28
N ILE A 364 -18.45 12.55 -11.26
CA ILE A 364 -18.12 13.38 -12.43
C ILE A 364 -17.68 12.49 -13.61
N THR A 365 -16.86 11.47 -13.33
CA THR A 365 -16.39 10.54 -14.35
C THR A 365 -17.52 9.68 -14.91
N GLU A 366 -18.45 9.21 -14.08
CA GLU A 366 -19.65 8.49 -14.52
C GLU A 366 -20.49 9.33 -15.48
N ASP A 367 -20.73 10.59 -15.15
CA ASP A 367 -21.52 11.52 -15.99
C ASP A 367 -20.83 11.79 -17.34
N MET A 368 -19.51 12.01 -17.33
CA MET A 368 -18.72 12.16 -18.57
C MET A 368 -18.76 10.90 -19.43
N CYS A 369 -18.63 9.73 -18.80
CA CYS A 369 -18.68 8.45 -19.48
C CYS A 369 -20.06 8.18 -20.09
N GLU A 370 -21.15 8.52 -19.39
CA GLU A 370 -22.51 8.39 -19.91
C GLU A 370 -22.74 9.31 -21.10
N ASP A 371 -22.30 10.58 -21.04
CA ASP A 371 -22.41 11.48 -22.19
C ASP A 371 -21.66 10.95 -23.42
N VAL A 372 -20.42 10.47 -23.25
CA VAL A 372 -19.65 9.90 -24.37
C VAL A 372 -20.32 8.62 -24.90
N HIS A 373 -20.92 7.82 -24.03
CA HIS A 373 -21.63 6.60 -24.44
C HIS A 373 -22.86 6.91 -25.31
N VAL A 374 -23.64 7.92 -24.93
CA VAL A 374 -24.88 8.31 -25.62
C VAL A 374 -24.60 9.15 -26.88
N ASN A 375 -23.70 10.12 -26.77
CA ASN A 375 -23.51 11.19 -27.76
C ASN A 375 -22.21 11.03 -28.58
N GLY A 376 -21.34 10.08 -28.24
CA GLY A 376 -20.07 9.81 -28.91
C GLY A 376 -18.96 10.84 -28.62
N SER A 377 -17.70 10.48 -28.87
CA SER A 377 -16.53 11.34 -28.55
C SER A 377 -16.05 12.23 -29.70
N PHE A 378 -16.48 11.95 -30.94
CA PHE A 378 -15.90 12.56 -32.14
C PHE A 378 -16.14 14.08 -32.20
N HIS A 379 -15.06 14.85 -32.25
CA HIS A 379 -14.99 16.31 -32.18
C HIS A 379 -15.59 16.95 -30.93
N ARG A 380 -15.78 16.19 -29.85
CA ARG A 380 -16.43 16.66 -28.60
C ARG A 380 -15.53 16.60 -27.36
N LEU A 381 -14.42 15.85 -27.39
CA LEU A 381 -13.63 15.63 -26.16
C LEU A 381 -13.02 16.91 -25.58
N ASP A 382 -12.61 17.88 -26.40
CA ASP A 382 -12.04 19.13 -25.88
C ASP A 382 -13.06 19.91 -25.03
N ASP A 383 -14.29 20.04 -25.54
CA ASP A 383 -15.38 20.71 -24.83
C ASP A 383 -15.81 19.92 -23.58
N LEU A 384 -15.80 18.59 -23.62
CA LEU A 384 -16.09 17.75 -22.46
C LEU A 384 -15.03 17.89 -21.36
N VAL A 385 -13.74 17.88 -21.73
CA VAL A 385 -12.64 18.11 -20.78
C VAL A 385 -12.75 19.52 -20.19
N LYS A 386 -12.97 20.54 -21.03
CA LYS A 386 -13.13 21.92 -20.58
C LYS A 386 -14.31 22.06 -19.60
N SER A 387 -15.47 21.54 -19.97
CA SER A 387 -16.69 21.62 -19.15
C SER A 387 -16.53 20.87 -17.83
N SER A 388 -15.90 19.68 -17.86
CA SER A 388 -15.59 18.93 -16.64
C SER A 388 -14.66 19.71 -15.72
N MET A 389 -13.56 20.27 -16.23
CA MET A 389 -12.65 21.07 -15.40
C MET A 389 -13.35 22.30 -14.80
N GLU A 390 -14.23 22.96 -15.55
CA GLU A 390 -15.00 24.10 -15.07
C GLU A 390 -16.01 23.72 -13.95
N GLN A 391 -16.40 22.46 -13.82
CA GLN A 391 -17.27 21.99 -12.74
C GLN A 391 -16.58 21.93 -11.37
N TRP A 392 -15.27 21.64 -11.33
CA TRP A 392 -14.57 21.38 -10.06
C TRP A 392 -13.34 22.26 -9.80
N MET A 393 -12.78 22.91 -10.81
CA MET A 393 -11.60 23.75 -10.64
C MET A 393 -11.96 25.08 -9.97
N LEU A 394 -11.37 25.32 -8.80
CA LEU A 394 -11.57 26.55 -8.01
C LEU A 394 -10.43 27.55 -8.23
N PRO A 395 -10.65 28.87 -8.05
CA PRO A 395 -9.58 29.87 -8.11
C PRO A 395 -8.37 29.47 -7.26
N GLY A 396 -7.17 29.51 -7.86
CA GLY A 396 -5.91 29.12 -7.19
C GLY A 396 -5.59 27.62 -7.22
N THR A 397 -6.35 26.77 -7.91
CA THR A 397 -5.98 25.35 -8.13
C THR A 397 -4.58 25.23 -8.75
N TYR A 398 -4.20 26.12 -9.67
CA TYR A 398 -2.86 26.11 -10.26
C TYR A 398 -1.73 26.30 -9.22
N LEU A 399 -1.95 27.06 -8.15
CA LEU A 399 -0.98 27.24 -7.07
C LEU A 399 -0.85 25.97 -6.24
N ALA A 400 -1.95 25.28 -5.94
CA ALA A 400 -1.91 23.99 -5.27
C ALA A 400 -1.11 22.96 -6.07
N VAL A 401 -1.22 22.98 -7.41
CA VAL A 401 -0.44 22.11 -8.31
C VAL A 401 1.03 22.52 -8.35
N ASN A 402 1.34 23.81 -8.51
CA ASN A 402 2.72 24.31 -8.61
C ASN A 402 3.51 24.12 -7.31
N ASN A 403 2.86 24.34 -6.16
CA ASN A 403 3.51 24.35 -4.84
C ASN A 403 3.55 22.97 -4.17
N ARG A 404 2.94 21.96 -4.79
CA ARG A 404 2.98 20.58 -4.29
C ARG A 404 4.44 20.08 -4.23
N ILE A 405 4.82 19.47 -3.09
CA ILE A 405 6.18 18.95 -2.87
C ILE A 405 6.57 17.92 -3.93
N GLY A 406 5.72 16.92 -4.13
CA GLY A 406 5.81 15.95 -5.21
C GLY A 406 5.33 16.57 -6.51
N GLU A 407 6.29 17.09 -7.31
CA GLU A 407 6.02 17.81 -8.56
C GLU A 407 5.04 17.07 -9.47
N LEU A 408 4.07 17.80 -10.02
CA LEU A 408 3.10 17.30 -10.98
C LEU A 408 3.47 17.74 -12.41
N ARG A 409 3.57 16.78 -13.32
CA ARG A 409 3.96 17.03 -14.73
C ARG A 409 2.86 16.66 -15.72
N VAL A 410 2.43 17.63 -16.51
CA VAL A 410 1.51 17.48 -17.65
C VAL A 410 2.30 17.18 -18.92
N ALA A 411 2.11 15.98 -19.48
CA ALA A 411 2.78 15.56 -20.71
C ALA A 411 1.92 15.87 -21.95
N MET A 412 2.50 16.59 -22.93
CA MET A 412 1.85 16.91 -24.21
C MET A 412 2.87 16.88 -25.33
N ALA A 413 2.45 16.80 -26.59
CA ALA A 413 3.35 16.85 -27.74
C ALA A 413 3.16 18.13 -28.54
N VAL A 414 4.27 18.71 -29.00
CA VAL A 414 4.27 19.79 -29.98
C VAL A 414 4.73 19.23 -31.32
N ARG A 415 4.07 19.59 -32.42
CA ARG A 415 4.51 19.18 -33.75
C ARG A 415 5.45 20.22 -34.33
N ARG A 416 6.71 19.85 -34.51
CA ARG A 416 7.69 20.62 -35.29
C ARG A 416 7.96 19.88 -36.60
N HIS A 417 7.56 20.49 -37.71
CA HIS A 417 7.56 19.87 -39.03
C HIS A 417 6.77 18.54 -39.07
N ILE A 418 7.44 17.40 -39.29
CA ILE A 418 6.85 16.07 -39.42
C ILE A 418 6.96 15.28 -38.09
N LYS A 419 7.71 15.76 -37.10
CA LYS A 419 7.96 15.04 -35.84
C LYS A 419 7.16 15.62 -34.67
N TYR A 420 6.76 14.73 -33.77
CA TYR A 420 6.23 15.10 -32.46
C TYR A 420 7.40 15.23 -31.46
N GLU A 421 7.48 16.37 -30.79
CA GLU A 421 8.38 16.64 -29.68
C GLU A 421 7.57 16.65 -28.39
N GLY A 422 7.78 15.67 -27.52
CA GLY A 422 7.09 15.63 -26.25
C GLY A 422 7.65 16.63 -25.25
N ARG A 423 6.74 17.25 -24.50
CA ARG A 423 6.98 18.24 -23.44
C ARG A 423 6.35 17.79 -22.15
N GLN A 424 6.93 18.24 -21.04
CA GLN A 424 6.36 18.12 -19.71
C GLN A 424 6.30 19.52 -19.10
N ILE A 425 5.10 19.92 -18.67
CA ILE A 425 4.84 21.21 -18.04
C ILE A 425 4.52 20.95 -16.58
N SER A 426 5.19 21.64 -15.66
CA SER A 426 4.97 21.52 -14.22
C SER A 426 4.70 22.85 -13.52
N GLN A 427 4.78 23.97 -14.24
CA GLN A 427 4.56 25.30 -13.71
C GLN A 427 3.53 26.03 -14.57
N PHE A 428 2.45 26.48 -13.92
CA PHE A 428 1.29 27.12 -14.53
C PHE A 428 1.16 28.56 -14.04
N HIS A 429 0.74 29.48 -14.91
CA HIS A 429 0.62 30.90 -14.55
C HIS A 429 -0.68 31.24 -13.83
N ASP A 430 -1.77 30.55 -14.21
CA ASP A 430 -3.10 30.70 -13.63
C ASP A 430 -3.93 29.44 -13.91
N ASN A 431 -5.18 29.44 -13.44
CA ASN A 431 -6.12 28.33 -13.70
C ASN A 431 -6.43 28.14 -15.20
N VAL A 432 -6.39 29.20 -16.01
CA VAL A 432 -6.68 29.13 -17.44
C VAL A 432 -5.52 28.43 -18.17
N ASP A 433 -4.28 28.80 -17.85
CA ASP A 433 -3.06 28.18 -18.35
C ASP A 433 -2.97 26.70 -17.92
N LEU A 434 -3.34 26.38 -16.66
CA LEU A 434 -3.46 24.99 -16.22
C LEU A 434 -4.51 24.22 -17.04
N ARG A 435 -5.73 24.76 -17.16
CA ARG A 435 -6.81 24.12 -17.93
C ARG A 435 -6.40 23.92 -19.38
N ASP A 436 -5.81 24.91 -20.02
CA ASP A 436 -5.40 24.84 -21.42
C ASP A 436 -4.23 23.87 -21.62
N ALA A 437 -3.34 23.71 -20.63
CA ALA A 437 -2.33 22.65 -20.63
C ALA A 437 -2.97 21.25 -20.58
N VAL A 438 -3.98 21.03 -19.71
CA VAL A 438 -4.71 19.75 -19.63
C VAL A 438 -5.47 19.48 -20.93
N ARG A 439 -6.17 20.48 -21.48
CA ARG A 439 -6.86 20.37 -22.78
C ARG A 439 -5.90 20.01 -23.91
N ALA A 440 -4.73 20.66 -23.97
CA ALA A 440 -3.68 20.34 -24.92
C ALA A 440 -3.15 18.90 -24.76
N SER A 441 -2.96 18.46 -23.51
CA SER A 441 -2.58 17.08 -23.17
C SER A 441 -3.61 16.04 -23.62
N CYS A 442 -4.90 16.40 -23.64
CA CYS A 442 -6.02 15.56 -24.08
C CYS A 442 -6.37 15.72 -25.58
N ASN A 443 -5.57 16.45 -26.36
CA ASN A 443 -5.91 16.76 -27.75
C ASN A 443 -5.54 15.64 -28.73
N ILE A 444 -6.39 14.62 -28.84
CA ILE A 444 -6.27 13.53 -29.81
C ILE A 444 -6.59 14.06 -31.22
N PRO A 445 -5.63 14.04 -32.16
CA PRO A 445 -5.82 14.59 -33.50
C PRO A 445 -7.05 13.99 -34.21
N GLY A 446 -7.99 14.83 -34.60
CA GLY A 446 -9.20 14.42 -35.34
C GLY A 446 -10.28 13.76 -34.48
N ILE A 447 -10.04 13.51 -33.18
CA ILE A 447 -11.06 13.02 -32.24
C ILE A 447 -11.46 14.14 -31.28
N SER A 448 -10.52 14.86 -30.67
CA SER A 448 -10.89 15.83 -29.61
C SER A 448 -11.58 17.08 -30.13
N THR A 449 -11.12 17.60 -31.26
CA THR A 449 -11.69 18.76 -31.95
C THR A 449 -11.34 18.69 -33.44
N ALA A 450 -12.12 19.37 -34.28
CA ALA A 450 -11.80 19.53 -35.69
C ALA A 450 -10.64 20.53 -35.92
N SER A 451 -10.41 21.41 -34.94
CA SER A 451 -9.41 22.48 -35.00
C SER A 451 -8.14 22.12 -34.20
N ALA A 452 -7.10 22.93 -34.37
CA ALA A 452 -5.89 22.83 -33.55
C ALA A 452 -6.14 23.35 -32.12
N VAL A 453 -5.66 22.64 -31.10
CA VAL A 453 -5.55 23.18 -29.73
C VAL A 453 -4.17 23.83 -29.60
N TYR A 454 -4.15 25.06 -29.10
CA TYR A 454 -2.93 25.82 -28.86
C TYR A 454 -2.69 25.96 -27.37
N PHE A 455 -1.43 25.81 -26.95
CA PHE A 455 -0.98 26.10 -25.60
C PHE A 455 0.28 26.95 -25.67
N ARG A 456 0.27 28.11 -24.99
CA ARG A 456 1.36 29.11 -25.00
C ARG A 456 1.88 29.42 -26.42
N GLY A 457 0.96 29.59 -27.36
CA GLY A 457 1.24 29.94 -28.76
C GLY A 457 1.66 28.78 -29.67
N GLU A 458 1.84 27.56 -29.14
CA GLU A 458 2.23 26.39 -29.94
C GLU A 458 1.06 25.43 -30.15
N LYS A 459 1.04 24.80 -31.33
CA LYS A 459 0.06 23.77 -31.66
C LYS A 459 0.42 22.47 -30.94
N CYS A 460 -0.44 22.09 -30.00
CA CYS A 460 -0.22 20.95 -29.11
C CYS A 460 -1.15 19.79 -29.43
N TYR A 461 -0.70 18.60 -29.02
CA TYR A 461 -1.32 17.32 -29.28
C TYR A 461 -1.21 16.43 -28.05
N ASP A 462 -2.01 15.37 -28.08
CA ASP A 462 -2.17 14.42 -26.98
C ASP A 462 -0.85 13.93 -26.38
N GLY A 463 -0.84 13.77 -25.05
CA GLY A 463 0.29 13.25 -24.28
C GLY A 463 0.77 11.87 -24.72
N TYR A 464 -0.05 11.08 -25.40
CA TYR A 464 0.37 9.83 -26.04
C TYR A 464 1.54 10.03 -27.00
N PHE A 465 1.52 11.12 -27.79
CA PHE A 465 2.60 11.44 -28.72
C PHE A 465 3.81 12.05 -28.03
N ALA A 466 3.71 12.39 -26.75
CA ALA A 466 4.82 12.91 -25.98
C ALA A 466 5.80 11.79 -25.64
N ALA A 467 5.31 10.63 -25.20
CA ALA A 467 6.14 9.52 -24.73
C ALA A 467 6.84 8.75 -25.87
N HIS A 468 8.00 8.16 -25.58
CA HIS A 468 8.62 7.21 -26.49
C HIS A 468 7.79 5.90 -26.56
N LEU A 469 7.88 5.13 -27.65
CA LEU A 469 7.11 3.88 -27.79
C LEU A 469 7.32 2.89 -26.62
N ARG A 470 8.52 2.87 -26.03
CA ARG A 470 8.89 1.99 -24.90
C ARG A 470 8.33 2.46 -23.55
N GLU A 471 7.94 3.71 -23.47
CA GLU A 471 7.32 4.32 -22.29
C GLU A 471 5.81 4.10 -22.26
N HIS A 472 5.24 3.59 -23.37
CA HIS A 472 3.83 3.19 -23.45
C HIS A 472 2.85 4.31 -23.05
N GLY A 473 3.19 5.56 -23.38
CA GLY A 473 2.39 6.73 -23.04
C GLY A 473 2.72 7.37 -21.68
N CYS A 474 3.63 6.79 -20.88
CA CYS A 474 4.00 7.27 -19.56
C CYS A 474 5.40 7.93 -19.57
N ARG A 475 5.45 9.26 -19.57
CA ARG A 475 6.72 10.00 -19.39
C ARG A 475 7.26 9.89 -17.97
N ASP A 476 8.57 10.02 -17.80
CA ASP A 476 9.20 9.95 -16.48
C ASP A 476 8.79 11.14 -15.57
N THR A 477 8.72 10.88 -14.27
CA THR A 477 8.49 11.89 -13.23
C THR A 477 9.82 12.54 -12.79
N SER A 478 9.80 13.40 -11.77
CA SER A 478 11.03 13.89 -11.11
C SER A 478 11.66 12.88 -10.15
N ALA A 479 10.99 11.77 -9.84
CA ALA A 479 11.52 10.74 -8.96
C ALA A 479 12.63 9.90 -9.62
N SER A 480 13.47 9.26 -8.80
CA SER A 480 14.55 8.38 -9.28
C SER A 480 14.00 7.16 -10.03
N ARG A 481 12.84 6.65 -9.62
CA ARG A 481 12.11 5.56 -10.28
C ARG A 481 10.67 5.98 -10.62
N THR A 482 10.30 5.84 -11.88
CA THR A 482 8.91 6.06 -12.34
C THR A 482 8.17 4.74 -12.56
N ILE A 483 7.04 4.59 -11.86
CA ILE A 483 6.04 3.55 -12.05
C ILE A 483 5.03 3.99 -13.11
N ARG A 484 4.79 3.14 -14.10
CA ARG A 484 3.94 3.43 -15.25
C ARG A 484 2.59 2.76 -15.06
N VAL A 485 1.54 3.55 -14.91
CA VAL A 485 0.16 3.08 -14.74
C VAL A 485 -0.52 3.07 -16.10
N ASN A 486 -0.87 1.87 -16.58
CA ASN A 486 -1.43 1.72 -17.91
C ASN A 486 -2.58 0.68 -17.94
N PRO A 487 -3.82 1.09 -18.28
CA PRO A 487 -4.97 0.19 -18.30
C PRO A 487 -4.97 -0.79 -19.47
N PHE A 488 -4.07 -0.64 -20.43
CA PHE A 488 -3.92 -1.53 -21.59
C PHE A 488 -2.88 -2.63 -21.32
N GLN A 489 -3.05 -3.80 -21.95
CA GLN A 489 -2.09 -4.89 -21.91
C GLN A 489 -0.89 -4.61 -22.81
N ILE A 490 -0.06 -3.65 -22.41
CA ILE A 490 1.15 -3.24 -23.13
C ILE A 490 2.37 -3.69 -22.32
N GLY A 491 3.52 -3.91 -22.97
CA GLY A 491 4.77 -4.16 -22.27
C GLY A 491 4.96 -5.59 -21.77
N ARG A 492 4.24 -6.60 -22.30
CA ARG A 492 4.32 -8.01 -21.86
C ARG A 492 5.75 -8.54 -21.68
N VAL A 493 6.68 -8.16 -22.55
CA VAL A 493 8.10 -8.56 -22.44
C VAL A 493 8.79 -7.86 -21.26
N ALA A 494 8.59 -6.55 -21.11
CA ALA A 494 9.18 -5.77 -20.01
C ALA A 494 8.58 -6.14 -18.64
N ILE A 495 7.29 -6.48 -18.59
CA ILE A 495 6.56 -6.91 -17.39
C ILE A 495 6.84 -8.38 -17.05
N GLY A 496 7.11 -9.21 -18.07
CA GLY A 496 7.42 -10.62 -17.89
C GLY A 496 8.72 -10.85 -17.10
N MET A 497 9.70 -9.96 -17.26
CA MET A 497 11.00 -9.99 -16.57
C MET A 497 10.96 -9.11 -15.31
N GLN A 498 10.35 -9.62 -14.24
CA GLN A 498 10.38 -8.94 -12.94
C GLN A 498 11.79 -9.01 -12.34
N LYS A 499 12.23 -7.83 -11.92
CA LYS A 499 13.52 -7.51 -11.32
C LYS A 499 13.26 -6.86 -9.97
N LEU A 500 14.31 -6.44 -9.28
CA LEU A 500 14.14 -5.68 -8.04
C LEU A 500 13.26 -4.42 -8.23
N GLU A 501 13.22 -3.84 -9.44
CA GLU A 501 12.35 -2.72 -9.74
C GLU A 501 11.10 -3.10 -10.57
N ASN A 502 9.92 -3.17 -9.96
CA ASN A 502 8.64 -3.27 -10.68
C ASN A 502 8.20 -1.91 -11.20
N ARG A 503 8.25 -1.68 -12.52
CA ARG A 503 7.96 -0.35 -13.10
C ARG A 503 6.56 -0.19 -13.70
N TYR A 504 5.64 -1.13 -13.49
CA TYR A 504 4.35 -1.15 -14.19
C TYR A 504 3.18 -1.60 -13.31
N VAL A 505 2.10 -0.81 -13.31
CA VAL A 505 0.76 -1.21 -12.88
C VAL A 505 -0.06 -1.40 -14.15
N SER A 506 -0.47 -2.64 -14.43
CA SER A 506 -1.13 -3.00 -15.69
C SER A 506 -1.87 -4.34 -15.57
N PRO A 507 -2.92 -4.57 -16.39
CA PRO A 507 -3.63 -5.86 -16.44
C PRO A 507 -2.74 -7.08 -16.75
N VAL A 508 -1.53 -6.86 -17.29
CA VAL A 508 -0.58 -7.95 -17.55
C VAL A 508 -0.17 -8.66 -16.24
N LEU A 509 -0.28 -7.99 -15.09
CA LEU A 509 0.04 -8.55 -13.78
C LEU A 509 -0.86 -9.74 -13.39
N THR A 510 -2.06 -9.88 -13.98
CA THR A 510 -2.92 -11.06 -13.75
C THR A 510 -2.21 -12.39 -14.08
N SER A 511 -1.21 -12.37 -14.97
CA SER A 511 -0.38 -13.55 -15.25
C SER A 511 0.50 -14.01 -14.07
N LYS A 512 0.60 -13.20 -13.01
CA LYS A 512 1.36 -13.49 -11.79
C LYS A 512 0.49 -13.99 -10.64
N ASP A 513 -0.83 -14.05 -10.82
CA ASP A 513 -1.77 -14.43 -9.77
C ASP A 513 -1.41 -15.74 -9.04
N PRO A 514 -0.92 -16.82 -9.69
CA PRO A 514 -0.49 -18.02 -8.97
C PRO A 514 0.60 -17.75 -7.92
N TYR A 515 1.60 -16.93 -8.25
CA TYR A 515 2.70 -16.58 -7.35
C TYR A 515 2.24 -15.59 -6.27
N ILE A 516 1.40 -14.62 -6.63
CA ILE A 516 0.79 -13.66 -5.69
C ILE A 516 -0.06 -14.40 -4.66
N VAL A 517 -0.91 -15.32 -5.09
CA VAL A 517 -1.77 -16.11 -4.20
C VAL A 517 -0.95 -17.02 -3.30
N HIS A 518 0.10 -17.66 -3.82
CA HIS A 518 1.03 -18.41 -2.98
C HIS A 518 1.68 -17.52 -1.92
N TYR A 519 2.18 -16.35 -2.30
CA TYR A 519 2.80 -15.40 -1.38
C TYR A 519 1.83 -14.91 -0.30
N LEU A 520 0.57 -14.59 -0.65
CA LEU A 520 -0.47 -14.23 0.31
C LEU A 520 -0.77 -15.38 1.28
N ARG A 521 -0.89 -16.62 0.79
CA ARG A 521 -1.08 -17.81 1.64
C ARG A 521 0.07 -18.00 2.61
N LEU A 522 1.31 -17.90 2.12
CA LEU A 522 2.51 -17.96 2.93
C LEU A 522 2.46 -16.89 4.02
N LYS A 523 2.21 -15.63 3.66
CA LYS A 523 2.18 -14.52 4.64
C LYS A 523 1.04 -14.62 5.64
N CYS A 524 -0.12 -15.12 5.25
CA CYS A 524 -1.19 -15.45 6.19
C CYS A 524 -0.79 -16.58 7.17
N LEU A 525 -0.10 -17.61 6.68
CA LEU A 525 0.41 -18.70 7.52
C LEU A 525 1.44 -18.17 8.52
N LEU A 526 2.41 -17.39 8.05
CA LEU A 526 3.44 -16.80 8.91
C LEU A 526 2.84 -15.89 9.98
N ARG A 527 1.82 -15.09 9.64
CA ARG A 527 1.07 -14.31 10.64
C ARG A 527 0.46 -15.21 11.72
N GLY A 528 -0.26 -16.27 11.32
CA GLY A 528 -0.87 -17.19 12.27
C GLY A 528 0.14 -17.93 13.14
N LEU A 529 1.31 -18.28 12.58
CA LEU A 529 2.41 -18.88 13.34
C LEU A 529 3.07 -17.90 14.32
N LEU A 530 3.22 -16.63 13.95
CA LEU A 530 3.71 -15.57 14.83
C LEU A 530 2.75 -15.28 15.99
N GLU A 531 1.45 -15.17 15.70
CA GLU A 531 0.42 -15.02 16.75
C GLU A 531 0.43 -16.24 17.69
N ARG A 532 0.61 -17.44 17.13
CA ARG A 532 0.76 -18.68 17.90
C ARG A 532 2.01 -18.68 18.79
N LYS A 533 3.17 -18.26 18.27
CA LYS A 533 4.39 -18.07 19.06
C LYS A 533 4.17 -17.14 20.25
N LEU A 534 3.58 -15.96 20.01
CA LEU A 534 3.28 -14.99 21.07
C LEU A 534 2.35 -15.59 22.14
N SER A 535 1.41 -16.45 21.75
CA SER A 535 0.56 -17.18 22.69
C SER A 535 1.34 -18.19 23.54
N TYR A 536 2.30 -18.91 22.98
CA TYR A 536 3.19 -19.80 23.73
C TYR A 536 4.09 -19.04 24.69
N GLU A 537 4.67 -17.93 24.24
CA GLU A 537 5.53 -17.06 25.06
C GLU A 537 4.75 -16.43 26.22
N ALA A 538 3.55 -15.90 25.96
CA ALA A 538 2.67 -15.35 27.00
C ALA A 538 2.25 -16.40 28.05
N ALA A 539 2.19 -17.68 27.64
CA ALA A 539 1.91 -18.80 28.54
C ALA A 539 3.16 -19.41 29.20
N GLY A 540 4.37 -18.91 28.93
CA GLY A 540 5.63 -19.46 29.44
C GLY A 540 5.98 -20.86 28.90
N ARG A 541 5.46 -21.22 27.72
CA ARG A 541 5.58 -22.56 27.12
C ARG A 541 6.51 -22.60 25.90
N SER A 542 7.63 -21.88 25.94
CA SER A 542 8.56 -21.78 24.81
C SER A 542 9.13 -23.14 24.36
N SER A 543 9.26 -24.13 25.25
CA SER A 543 9.66 -25.50 24.90
C SER A 543 8.65 -26.22 24.00
N ASP A 544 7.36 -25.98 24.21
CA ASP A 544 6.30 -26.58 23.41
C ASP A 544 6.28 -25.99 22.00
N TRP A 545 6.58 -24.70 21.87
CA TRP A 545 6.75 -24.02 20.58
C TRP A 545 7.92 -24.61 19.78
N ILE A 546 9.08 -24.79 20.41
CA ILE A 546 10.25 -25.43 19.78
C ILE A 546 9.90 -26.84 19.29
N HIS A 547 9.18 -27.61 20.10
CA HIS A 547 8.73 -28.96 19.71
C HIS A 547 7.76 -28.92 18.52
N GLU A 548 6.81 -27.98 18.51
CA GLU A 548 5.88 -27.80 17.38
C GLU A 548 6.62 -27.41 16.10
N LEU A 549 7.62 -26.53 16.17
CA LEU A 549 8.49 -26.17 15.05
C LEU A 549 9.24 -27.39 14.50
N SER A 550 9.74 -28.28 15.37
CA SER A 550 10.45 -29.50 14.94
C SER A 550 9.52 -30.41 14.15
N LEU A 551 8.31 -30.61 14.64
CA LEU A 551 7.29 -31.40 13.95
C LEU A 551 6.89 -30.80 12.60
N MET A 552 6.76 -29.47 12.51
CA MET A 552 6.47 -28.78 11.24
C MET A 552 7.62 -28.87 10.25
N THR A 553 8.87 -28.87 10.73
CA THR A 553 10.07 -29.04 9.91
C THR A 553 10.15 -30.46 9.34
N GLU A 554 9.97 -31.48 10.19
CA GLU A 554 9.89 -32.89 9.78
C GLU A 554 8.73 -33.13 8.81
N ALA A 555 7.60 -32.47 9.05
CA ALA A 555 6.42 -32.50 8.19
C ALA A 555 6.73 -32.01 6.78
N TYR A 556 7.34 -30.84 6.69
CA TYR A 556 7.72 -30.21 5.43
C TYR A 556 8.67 -31.13 4.64
N ASP A 557 9.72 -31.64 5.28
CA ASP A 557 10.71 -32.52 4.68
C ASP A 557 10.10 -33.83 4.17
N SER A 558 9.22 -34.43 4.96
CA SER A 558 8.53 -35.68 4.59
C SER A 558 7.66 -35.49 3.35
N LEU A 559 6.95 -34.36 3.26
CA LEU A 559 6.12 -34.02 2.10
C LEU A 559 6.95 -33.76 0.84
N LEU A 560 8.17 -33.21 0.97
CA LEU A 560 9.09 -33.01 -0.14
C LEU A 560 9.74 -34.31 -0.64
N LYS A 561 10.27 -35.15 0.27
CA LYS A 561 11.03 -36.36 -0.07
C LYS A 561 10.14 -37.49 -0.61
N GLY A 562 8.84 -37.48 -0.30
CA GLY A 562 7.89 -38.49 -0.78
C GLY A 562 8.19 -39.89 -0.25
N GLU A 563 8.88 -40.00 0.89
CA GLU A 563 9.29 -41.28 1.47
C GLU A 563 8.07 -42.08 1.97
N THR A 564 7.88 -43.25 1.37
CA THR A 564 6.80 -44.21 1.67
C THR A 564 7.07 -45.09 2.90
N GLY A 565 8.15 -44.81 3.65
CA GLY A 565 8.69 -45.70 4.68
C GLY A 565 8.50 -45.23 6.13
N VAL A 566 8.21 -43.95 6.36
CA VAL A 566 7.76 -43.50 7.68
C VAL A 566 6.30 -43.91 7.80
N THR A 567 5.96 -44.65 8.85
CA THR A 567 4.58 -44.99 9.19
C THR A 567 3.78 -43.70 9.40
N CYS A 568 3.23 -43.16 8.32
CA CYS A 568 2.23 -42.08 8.31
C CYS A 568 0.89 -42.59 8.89
N HIS A 569 0.90 -43.10 10.13
CA HIS A 569 -0.29 -43.27 10.95
C HIS A 569 -0.63 -41.93 11.60
N PRO A 570 -1.93 -41.65 11.78
CA PRO A 570 -2.62 -40.59 11.05
C PRO A 570 -1.93 -39.23 11.22
N PHE A 571 -1.07 -38.84 10.28
CA PHE A 571 -0.29 -37.61 10.34
C PHE A 571 -1.16 -36.34 10.36
N SER A 572 -2.26 -36.33 9.61
CA SER A 572 -3.30 -35.30 9.72
C SER A 572 -4.01 -35.34 11.08
N GLY A 573 -4.08 -36.51 11.73
CA GLY A 573 -4.65 -36.69 13.06
C GLY A 573 -3.67 -36.33 14.17
N LEU A 574 -2.35 -36.47 14.00
CA LEU A 574 -1.33 -36.16 15.01
C LEU A 574 -0.97 -34.68 14.99
N LEU A 575 -0.84 -34.09 13.79
CA LEU A 575 -0.64 -32.64 13.62
C LEU A 575 -1.91 -31.88 14.00
N ARG A 576 -3.11 -32.35 13.58
CA ARG A 576 -4.38 -31.79 14.11
C ARG A 576 -4.54 -32.06 15.60
N SER A 577 -4.37 -33.29 16.09
CA SER A 577 -4.60 -33.56 17.53
C SER A 577 -3.60 -32.86 18.43
N ARG A 578 -2.35 -32.59 18.01
CA ARG A 578 -1.40 -31.82 18.85
C ARG A 578 -1.54 -30.31 18.67
N MET A 579 -1.85 -29.81 17.48
CA MET A 579 -2.28 -28.41 17.34
C MET A 579 -3.52 -28.14 18.21
N LEU A 580 -4.49 -29.08 18.24
CA LEU A 580 -5.71 -29.05 19.07
C LEU A 580 -5.46 -29.32 20.57
N ASN A 581 -4.57 -30.26 20.94
CA ASN A 581 -4.34 -30.64 22.35
C ASN A 581 -3.38 -29.70 23.10
N GLY A 582 -2.56 -28.91 22.40
CA GLY A 582 -1.71 -27.89 23.01
C GLY A 582 -2.52 -26.85 23.80
N CYS A 583 -3.76 -26.58 23.38
CA CYS A 583 -4.64 -25.59 24.01
C CYS A 583 -5.48 -26.16 25.17
N LEU A 584 -5.92 -27.43 25.09
CA LEU A 584 -6.68 -28.07 26.17
C LEU A 584 -5.89 -28.14 27.50
N ARG A 585 -4.55 -28.19 27.43
CA ARG A 585 -3.68 -28.12 28.63
C ARG A 585 -3.43 -26.70 29.14
N SER A 586 -3.46 -25.65 28.29
CA SER A 586 -3.38 -24.26 28.77
C SER A 586 -4.67 -23.80 29.45
N ARG A 587 -5.83 -24.34 29.08
CA ARG A 587 -7.08 -24.07 29.81
C ARG A 587 -7.16 -24.79 31.16
N GLN A 588 -6.50 -25.94 31.34
CA GLN A 588 -6.50 -26.68 32.61
C GLN A 588 -5.57 -26.11 33.69
N THR A 589 -4.59 -25.28 33.34
CA THR A 589 -3.67 -24.66 34.32
C THR A 589 -4.08 -23.26 34.77
N ILE A 590 -5.07 -22.64 34.12
CA ILE A 590 -5.65 -21.35 34.55
C ILE A 590 -6.95 -21.54 35.35
N ILE A 591 -7.54 -22.74 35.33
CA ILE A 591 -8.78 -23.06 36.06
C ILE A 591 -8.47 -24.09 37.16
N THR A 592 -7.68 -23.67 38.14
CA THR A 592 -7.75 -24.21 39.51
C THR A 592 -7.75 -23.04 40.48
N ASP A 593 -8.75 -22.17 40.37
CA ASP A 593 -9.55 -21.76 41.52
C ASP A 593 -10.80 -20.99 41.07
N SER A 594 -11.95 -21.60 41.37
CA SER A 594 -13.32 -21.04 41.41
C SER A 594 -14.07 -20.71 40.11
N TYR A 595 -15.28 -21.28 40.06
CA TYR A 595 -16.41 -21.09 39.13
C TYR A 595 -16.30 -21.64 37.69
N VAL A 596 -16.80 -22.88 37.57
CA VAL A 596 -17.23 -23.53 36.33
C VAL A 596 -18.28 -22.67 35.63
N SER A 597 -17.93 -22.13 34.46
CA SER A 597 -18.88 -21.71 33.43
C SER A 597 -18.40 -22.27 32.09
N SER A 598 -19.28 -23.05 31.47
CA SER A 598 -19.08 -23.71 30.18
C SER A 598 -18.99 -22.70 29.05
N CYS A 599 -17.81 -22.55 28.45
CA CYS A 599 -17.63 -21.87 27.16
C CYS A 599 -17.06 -22.87 26.15
N ASP A 600 -17.92 -23.75 25.65
CA ASP A 600 -17.70 -24.48 24.38
C ASP A 600 -18.33 -23.66 23.26
N SER A 601 -17.58 -22.73 22.65
CA SER A 601 -18.02 -22.06 21.41
C SER A 601 -17.45 -22.80 20.19
N PRO A 602 -18.27 -23.17 19.19
CA PRO A 602 -17.84 -23.88 17.97
C PRO A 602 -16.77 -23.16 17.12
N ASP A 603 -16.60 -21.85 17.28
CA ASP A 603 -15.74 -21.02 16.41
C ASP A 603 -14.23 -21.21 16.64
N GLU A 604 -13.77 -21.59 17.84
CA GLU A 604 -12.32 -21.74 18.13
C GLU A 604 -11.72 -23.02 17.49
N LEU A 605 -12.49 -24.12 17.45
CA LEU A 605 -12.09 -25.40 16.84
C LEU A 605 -11.93 -25.31 15.31
N ASP A 606 -12.64 -24.39 14.65
CA ASP A 606 -12.52 -24.15 13.21
C ASP A 606 -11.21 -23.41 12.86
N THR A 607 -10.71 -22.51 13.73
CA THR A 607 -9.49 -21.72 13.46
C THR A 607 -8.20 -22.55 13.45
N GLU A 608 -8.09 -23.62 14.25
CA GLU A 608 -6.89 -24.46 14.29
C GLU A 608 -6.85 -25.51 13.17
N SER A 609 -8.03 -26.02 12.76
CA SER A 609 -8.17 -26.78 11.52
C SER A 609 -7.72 -25.94 10.32
N ASP A 610 -8.05 -24.65 10.32
CA ASP A 610 -7.69 -23.71 9.25
C ASP A 610 -6.17 -23.50 9.11
N LEU A 611 -5.41 -23.39 10.21
CA LEU A 611 -3.95 -23.17 10.14
C LEU A 611 -3.19 -24.37 9.57
N ALA A 612 -3.53 -25.59 10.01
CA ALA A 612 -2.95 -26.82 9.47
C ALA A 612 -3.31 -27.04 7.99
N ASN A 613 -4.54 -26.69 7.61
CA ASN A 613 -4.99 -26.72 6.22
C ASN A 613 -4.20 -25.71 5.36
N LEU A 614 -3.96 -24.50 5.90
CA LEU A 614 -3.16 -23.47 5.23
C LEU A 614 -1.69 -23.90 5.10
N PHE A 615 -1.09 -24.52 6.11
CA PHE A 615 0.25 -25.12 6.04
C PHE A 615 0.36 -26.06 4.85
N MET A 616 -0.57 -27.02 4.73
CA MET A 616 -0.59 -27.97 3.61
C MET A 616 -0.75 -27.29 2.25
N LEU A 617 -1.59 -26.25 2.17
CA LEU A 617 -1.79 -25.46 0.96
C LEU A 617 -0.53 -24.69 0.55
N VAL A 618 0.21 -24.13 1.51
CA VAL A 618 1.47 -23.45 1.26
C VAL A 618 2.51 -24.42 0.72
N VAL A 619 2.73 -25.56 1.39
CA VAL A 619 3.67 -26.60 0.94
C VAL A 619 3.31 -27.11 -0.46
N ALA A 620 2.04 -27.39 -0.72
CA ALA A 620 1.58 -27.82 -2.04
C ALA A 620 1.81 -26.74 -3.12
N SER A 621 1.60 -25.47 -2.78
CA SER A 621 1.86 -24.34 -3.68
C SER A 621 3.36 -24.20 -3.97
N GLU A 622 4.23 -24.36 -2.96
CA GLU A 622 5.68 -24.33 -3.15
C GLU A 622 6.18 -25.41 -4.11
N ILE A 623 5.63 -26.62 -3.99
CA ILE A 623 5.92 -27.76 -4.87
C ILE A 623 5.39 -27.50 -6.29
N ALA A 624 4.13 -27.08 -6.41
CA ALA A 624 3.47 -26.85 -7.71
C ALA A 624 4.19 -25.77 -8.53
N LEU A 625 4.45 -24.63 -7.89
CA LEU A 625 5.03 -23.44 -8.54
C LEU A 625 6.56 -23.47 -8.58
N LYS A 626 7.20 -24.47 -7.93
CA LYS A 626 8.67 -24.60 -7.80
C LYS A 626 9.31 -23.36 -7.17
N VAL A 627 8.71 -22.91 -6.06
CA VAL A 627 9.11 -21.71 -5.32
C VAL A 627 9.72 -22.01 -3.94
N GLY A 628 9.99 -23.28 -3.63
CA GLY A 628 10.71 -23.70 -2.42
C GLY A 628 12.22 -23.38 -2.45
N PRO A 629 13.03 -23.97 -1.54
CA PRO A 629 14.42 -23.57 -1.29
C PRO A 629 15.35 -23.54 -2.50
N SER A 630 15.14 -24.45 -3.45
CA SER A 630 15.94 -24.57 -4.68
C SER A 630 15.39 -23.73 -5.85
N SER A 631 14.47 -22.82 -5.59
CA SER A 631 13.82 -22.03 -6.64
C SER A 631 14.81 -21.12 -7.37
N ARG A 632 14.70 -21.10 -8.70
CA ARG A 632 15.35 -20.10 -9.55
C ARG A 632 14.57 -18.79 -9.66
N PHE A 633 13.38 -18.73 -9.05
CA PHE A 633 12.46 -17.61 -9.12
C PHE A 633 12.64 -16.61 -7.96
N SER A 634 13.61 -16.86 -7.09
CA SER A 634 14.05 -15.96 -6.02
C SER A 634 15.57 -15.77 -6.07
N MET A 635 16.07 -14.72 -5.42
CA MET A 635 17.49 -14.35 -5.40
C MET A 635 18.35 -15.23 -4.52
N ARG A 636 17.74 -16.01 -3.64
CA ARG A 636 18.45 -16.87 -2.68
C ARG A 636 19.54 -17.73 -3.32
N ASN A 637 19.23 -18.31 -4.49
CA ASN A 637 20.13 -19.22 -5.20
C ASN A 637 21.06 -18.52 -6.21
N TRP A 638 21.21 -17.20 -6.13
CA TRP A 638 22.14 -16.48 -6.98
C TRP A 638 23.59 -16.69 -6.52
N TYR A 639 24.47 -17.08 -7.43
CA TYR A 639 25.89 -17.34 -7.15
C TYR A 639 26.77 -16.17 -7.60
N GLY A 640 27.65 -15.69 -6.72
CA GLY A 640 28.61 -14.62 -6.98
C GLY A 640 28.84 -13.75 -5.75
N SER A 641 29.90 -12.93 -5.73
CA SER A 641 30.14 -11.99 -4.62
C SER A 641 29.27 -10.72 -4.75
N LEU A 642 28.78 -10.25 -3.60
CA LEU A 642 28.00 -9.02 -3.42
C LEU A 642 28.83 -7.86 -2.82
N GLN A 643 30.12 -8.08 -2.53
CA GLN A 643 30.99 -7.02 -2.00
C GLN A 643 31.08 -5.83 -2.97
N GLY A 644 30.85 -4.61 -2.46
CA GLY A 644 30.87 -3.37 -3.25
C GLY A 644 29.78 -3.25 -4.32
N VAL A 645 28.81 -4.16 -4.37
CA VAL A 645 27.75 -4.18 -5.39
C VAL A 645 26.59 -3.28 -4.98
N ASP A 646 26.23 -2.33 -5.84
CA ASP A 646 24.91 -1.68 -5.81
C ASP A 646 23.85 -2.68 -6.30
N LEU A 647 23.04 -3.18 -5.36
CA LEU A 647 22.05 -4.21 -5.59
C LEU A 647 20.98 -3.76 -6.60
N VAL A 648 20.46 -2.55 -6.44
CA VAL A 648 19.41 -2.02 -7.33
C VAL A 648 19.95 -1.78 -8.74
N SER A 649 21.14 -1.20 -8.86
CA SER A 649 21.78 -1.00 -10.18
C SER A 649 22.07 -2.33 -10.89
N ARG A 650 22.54 -3.35 -10.16
CA ARG A 650 22.89 -4.66 -10.73
C ARG A 650 21.67 -5.48 -11.10
N PHE A 651 20.67 -5.53 -10.23
CA PHE A 651 19.54 -6.46 -10.34
C PHE A 651 18.22 -5.78 -10.73
N GLY A 652 18.15 -4.45 -10.72
CA GLY A 652 16.98 -3.66 -11.12
C GLY A 652 16.96 -3.23 -12.60
N ARG A 653 18.11 -2.87 -13.21
CA ARG A 653 18.14 -2.27 -14.56
C ARG A 653 18.09 -3.26 -15.73
N ASN A 654 17.41 -2.87 -16.81
CA ASN A 654 17.39 -3.54 -18.12
C ASN A 654 18.60 -3.14 -18.98
N ASN A 655 19.81 -3.49 -18.57
CA ASN A 655 20.97 -3.39 -19.48
C ASN A 655 20.95 -4.53 -20.50
N ARG A 656 21.45 -4.30 -21.72
CA ARG A 656 21.54 -5.33 -22.78
C ARG A 656 22.25 -6.62 -22.32
N ALA A 657 23.17 -6.53 -21.36
CA ALA A 657 23.82 -7.67 -20.72
C ALA A 657 22.92 -8.47 -19.75
N SER A 658 21.89 -7.84 -19.18
CA SER A 658 20.94 -8.48 -18.23
C SER A 658 19.86 -9.34 -18.89
N VAL A 659 19.72 -9.29 -20.23
CA VAL A 659 18.83 -10.20 -20.98
C VAL A 659 19.31 -11.66 -20.84
N LEU A 660 20.60 -11.86 -20.49
CA LEU A 660 21.18 -13.16 -20.21
C LEU A 660 21.02 -13.60 -18.73
N SER A 661 20.70 -12.69 -17.80
CA SER A 661 20.39 -13.07 -16.42
C SER A 661 18.94 -13.57 -16.34
N LYS A 662 18.78 -14.90 -16.28
CA LYS A 662 17.50 -15.62 -16.27
C LYS A 662 16.64 -15.46 -14.99
N ALA A 663 16.95 -14.51 -14.11
CA ALA A 663 16.25 -14.37 -12.84
C ALA A 663 14.91 -13.65 -13.03
N ASN A 664 13.82 -14.41 -13.12
CA ASN A 664 12.46 -13.89 -12.96
C ASN A 664 12.13 -13.88 -11.48
N LEU A 665 12.21 -12.72 -10.83
CA LEU A 665 11.95 -12.58 -9.39
C LEU A 665 10.45 -12.50 -9.12
N VAL A 666 9.83 -13.68 -9.05
CA VAL A 666 8.38 -13.83 -8.82
C VAL A 666 8.07 -14.53 -7.49
N ALA A 667 9.10 -14.98 -6.77
CA ALA A 667 8.96 -15.67 -5.50
C ALA A 667 9.80 -14.98 -4.41
N SER A 668 9.35 -15.08 -3.16
CA SER A 668 10.14 -14.68 -2.00
C SER A 668 11.35 -15.61 -1.85
N PRO A 669 12.53 -15.08 -1.42
CA PRO A 669 13.66 -15.92 -1.04
C PRO A 669 13.44 -16.66 0.28
N TYR A 670 12.46 -16.22 1.09
CA TYR A 670 12.22 -16.69 2.45
C TYR A 670 10.98 -17.59 2.47
N CYS A 671 11.15 -18.83 2.05
CA CYS A 671 10.06 -19.81 1.97
C CYS A 671 9.72 -20.40 3.34
N LEU A 672 8.67 -21.23 3.43
CA LEU A 672 8.18 -21.73 4.71
C LEU A 672 9.26 -22.45 5.54
N ILE A 673 10.08 -23.29 4.92
CA ILE A 673 11.14 -24.02 5.63
C ILE A 673 12.27 -23.12 6.11
N ASP A 674 12.57 -22.02 5.39
CA ASP A 674 13.56 -21.05 5.85
C ASP A 674 13.08 -20.31 7.08
N TRP A 675 11.78 -19.99 7.09
CA TRP A 675 11.14 -19.38 8.25
C TRP A 675 11.18 -20.32 9.46
N LEU A 676 10.83 -21.60 9.27
CA LEU A 676 10.87 -22.61 10.34
C LEU A 676 12.27 -22.81 10.91
N HIS A 677 13.29 -22.91 10.04
CA HIS A 677 14.68 -23.05 10.48
C HIS A 677 15.19 -21.81 11.20
N HIS A 678 14.84 -20.61 10.71
CA HIS A 678 15.19 -19.38 11.40
C HIS A 678 14.55 -19.31 12.79
N GLU A 679 13.27 -19.62 12.91
CA GLU A 679 12.57 -19.65 14.20
C GLU A 679 13.14 -20.68 15.16
N MET A 680 13.50 -21.85 14.64
CA MET A 680 14.19 -22.86 15.44
C MET A 680 15.49 -22.31 16.00
N SER A 681 16.34 -21.70 15.16
CA SER A 681 17.63 -21.14 15.60
C SER A 681 17.46 -20.04 16.67
N VAL A 682 16.53 -19.11 16.45
CA VAL A 682 16.25 -18.01 17.38
C VAL A 682 15.68 -18.54 18.70
N SER A 683 14.87 -19.59 18.67
CA SER A 683 14.26 -20.17 19.87
C SER A 683 15.23 -21.05 20.67
N THR A 684 16.26 -21.62 20.03
CA THR A 684 17.26 -22.48 20.68
C THR A 684 18.49 -21.74 21.19
N ASP A 685 18.81 -20.58 20.61
CA ASP A 685 19.94 -19.74 21.05
C ASP A 685 19.60 -19.03 22.38
N SER A 686 19.71 -19.78 23.48
CA SER A 686 19.70 -19.24 24.83
C SER A 686 21.06 -18.64 25.16
N GLY A 687 21.30 -17.39 24.73
CA GLY A 687 22.31 -16.53 25.33
C GLY A 687 23.76 -16.82 24.95
N ASN A 688 24.26 -16.05 24.00
CA ASN A 688 25.54 -15.35 24.14
C ASN A 688 25.58 -14.26 23.06
N VAL A 689 25.22 -13.04 23.46
CA VAL A 689 25.46 -11.85 22.64
C VAL A 689 26.61 -11.14 23.34
N ASP A 690 27.80 -11.27 22.77
CA ASP A 690 28.97 -10.50 23.21
C ASP A 690 28.58 -9.02 23.24
N ALA A 691 28.85 -8.35 24.36
CA ALA A 691 28.41 -6.99 24.64
C ALA A 691 29.22 -5.90 23.92
N ASN A 692 29.89 -6.24 22.81
CA ASN A 692 30.74 -5.30 22.08
C ASN A 692 30.61 -5.56 20.58
N ILE A 693 29.53 -5.04 20.00
CA ILE A 693 29.08 -5.41 18.66
C ILE A 693 29.08 -4.18 17.75
N ASP A 694 29.82 -4.27 16.66
CA ASP A 694 29.92 -3.28 15.59
C ASP A 694 28.53 -2.92 15.00
N THR A 695 28.37 -1.67 14.55
CA THR A 695 27.18 -1.13 13.89
C THR A 695 26.63 -1.99 12.75
N ILE A 696 27.49 -2.69 12.01
CA ILE A 696 27.11 -3.65 10.95
C ILE A 696 26.19 -4.75 11.48
N ASN A 697 26.47 -5.25 12.69
CA ASN A 697 25.69 -6.32 13.30
C ASN A 697 24.32 -5.84 13.78
N HIS A 698 24.17 -4.56 14.16
CA HIS A 698 22.85 -3.98 14.46
C HIS A 698 21.99 -3.88 13.21
N GLU A 699 22.55 -3.40 12.09
CA GLU A 699 21.84 -3.40 10.79
C GLU A 699 21.45 -4.82 10.41
N LEU A 700 22.39 -5.78 10.47
CA LEU A 700 22.14 -7.18 10.15
C LEU A 700 21.02 -7.79 11.00
N LYS A 701 21.02 -7.53 12.32
CA LYS A 701 19.99 -7.99 13.24
C LYS A 701 18.62 -7.43 12.89
N VAL A 702 18.52 -6.11 12.69
CA VAL A 702 17.25 -5.44 12.35
C VAL A 702 16.73 -5.92 10.99
N LEU A 703 17.58 -6.11 9.99
CA LEU A 703 17.15 -6.63 8.68
C LEU A 703 16.67 -8.09 8.76
N LYS A 704 17.31 -8.93 9.59
CA LYS A 704 16.85 -10.31 9.84
C LYS A 704 15.50 -10.33 10.55
N GLU A 705 15.34 -9.52 11.60
CA GLU A 705 14.06 -9.33 12.31
C GLU A 705 12.98 -8.82 11.34
N LEU A 706 13.29 -7.82 10.51
CA LEU A 706 12.38 -7.26 9.54
C LEU A 706 11.93 -8.35 8.55
N ARG A 707 12.87 -9.05 7.89
CA ARG A 707 12.53 -10.16 6.99
C ARG A 707 11.63 -11.22 7.66
N HIS A 708 11.84 -11.44 8.95
CA HIS A 708 11.08 -12.41 9.74
C HIS A 708 9.61 -11.99 9.97
N VAL A 709 9.37 -10.73 10.35
CA VAL A 709 8.04 -10.24 10.73
C VAL A 709 7.32 -9.44 9.62
N PHE A 710 7.97 -9.18 8.49
CA PHE A 710 7.40 -8.31 7.44
C PHE A 710 6.23 -8.97 6.71
N LEU A 711 5.06 -8.32 6.76
CA LEU A 711 3.82 -8.76 6.12
C LEU A 711 3.29 -7.70 5.15
N PRO A 712 2.69 -8.10 4.00
CA PRO A 712 1.92 -7.21 3.14
C PRO A 712 0.55 -6.89 3.75
N PRO A 713 -0.21 -5.90 3.22
CA PRO A 713 -1.60 -5.75 3.58
C PRO A 713 -2.37 -7.05 3.28
N LEU A 714 -2.95 -7.63 4.32
CA LEU A 714 -3.71 -8.89 4.23
C LEU A 714 -5.20 -8.67 3.94
N SER A 715 -5.54 -7.51 3.37
CA SER A 715 -6.88 -7.24 2.87
C SER A 715 -6.87 -6.31 1.67
N LEU A 716 -7.83 -6.48 0.76
CA LEU A 716 -8.13 -5.55 -0.33
C LEU A 716 -9.60 -5.14 -0.25
N CYS A 717 -9.88 -3.84 -0.29
CA CYS A 717 -11.25 -3.33 -0.35
C CYS A 717 -11.65 -2.95 -1.77
N TYR A 718 -12.84 -3.33 -2.21
CA TYR A 718 -13.53 -2.84 -3.40
C TYR A 718 -14.68 -1.94 -2.99
N TYR A 719 -15.06 -1.02 -3.89
CA TYR A 719 -16.14 -0.07 -3.62
C TYR A 719 -17.39 -0.36 -4.42
N TYR A 720 -17.26 -0.99 -5.59
CA TYR A 720 -18.39 -1.20 -6.48
C TYR A 720 -18.65 -2.67 -6.79
N THR A 721 -17.71 -3.57 -6.55
CA THR A 721 -17.80 -4.96 -6.98
C THR A 721 -17.72 -5.89 -5.79
N GLU A 722 -18.82 -6.58 -5.52
CA GLU A 722 -18.86 -7.68 -4.56
C GLU A 722 -18.23 -8.92 -5.19
N PHE A 723 -16.94 -9.12 -4.93
CA PHE A 723 -16.19 -10.25 -5.44
C PHE A 723 -15.23 -10.78 -4.39
N CYS A 724 -15.21 -12.08 -4.16
CA CYS A 724 -14.40 -12.70 -3.11
C CYS A 724 -12.93 -12.97 -3.50
N ARG A 725 -12.46 -12.41 -4.63
CA ARG A 725 -11.13 -12.68 -5.22
C ARG A 725 -10.53 -11.44 -5.87
N LEU A 726 -9.23 -11.47 -6.20
CA LEU A 726 -8.64 -10.44 -7.03
C LEU A 726 -9.38 -10.38 -8.36
N LEU A 727 -9.93 -9.22 -8.71
CA LEU A 727 -10.72 -9.06 -9.93
C LEU A 727 -9.85 -9.40 -11.14
N PRO A 728 -10.29 -10.31 -12.02
CA PRO A 728 -9.52 -10.70 -13.18
C PRO A 728 -9.73 -9.67 -14.28
N ASN A 729 -8.65 -9.13 -14.84
CA ASN A 729 -8.77 -8.10 -15.85
C ASN A 729 -8.73 -8.72 -17.26
N THR A 730 -9.81 -9.43 -17.63
CA THR A 730 -9.87 -10.30 -18.82
C THR A 730 -10.12 -9.58 -20.16
N MET A 731 -10.43 -8.28 -20.15
CA MET A 731 -10.68 -7.55 -21.39
C MET A 731 -9.47 -7.59 -22.33
N SER A 732 -9.74 -7.91 -23.60
CA SER A 732 -8.77 -7.75 -24.67
C SER A 732 -8.40 -6.27 -24.89
N ASN A 733 -7.23 -6.01 -25.46
CA ASN A 733 -6.83 -4.64 -25.80
C ASN A 733 -7.82 -3.95 -26.75
N ALA A 734 -8.44 -4.69 -27.66
CA ALA A 734 -9.45 -4.12 -28.57
C ALA A 734 -10.69 -3.63 -27.80
N GLN A 735 -11.19 -4.42 -26.83
CA GLN A 735 -12.31 -4.00 -25.99
C GLN A 735 -11.95 -2.78 -25.13
N ARG A 736 -10.73 -2.74 -24.57
CA ARG A 736 -10.24 -1.58 -23.81
C ARG A 736 -10.17 -0.31 -24.66
N ILE A 737 -9.64 -0.41 -25.89
CA ILE A 737 -9.60 0.71 -26.82
C ILE A 737 -11.02 1.18 -27.16
N SER A 738 -11.97 0.23 -27.33
CA SER A 738 -13.37 0.58 -27.54
C SER A 738 -13.95 1.37 -26.36
N VAL A 739 -13.75 0.90 -25.12
CA VAL A 739 -14.20 1.62 -23.92
C VAL A 739 -13.49 2.97 -23.80
N ALA A 740 -12.19 3.05 -24.07
CA ALA A 740 -11.44 4.30 -24.02
C ALA A 740 -11.97 5.36 -25.00
N LEU A 741 -12.45 4.97 -26.18
CA LEU A 741 -12.92 5.90 -27.21
C LEU A 741 -14.44 6.17 -27.15
N ASN A 742 -15.24 5.15 -26.80
CA ASN A 742 -16.70 5.20 -26.89
C ASN A 742 -17.39 5.06 -25.53
N SER A 743 -16.62 4.98 -24.43
CA SER A 743 -17.13 4.68 -23.09
C SER A 743 -17.84 3.32 -23.00
N SER A 744 -18.47 3.04 -21.85
CA SER A 744 -19.37 1.92 -21.63
C SER A 744 -20.44 2.29 -20.61
N GLN A 745 -21.37 1.36 -20.34
CA GLN A 745 -22.40 1.52 -19.33
C GLN A 745 -21.80 1.68 -17.93
N LYS A 746 -22.54 2.38 -17.05
CA LYS A 746 -22.16 2.67 -15.67
C LYS A 746 -21.59 1.48 -14.88
N ALA A 747 -22.18 0.29 -15.01
CA ALA A 747 -21.72 -0.91 -14.31
C ALA A 747 -20.29 -1.32 -14.75
N ASP A 748 -19.98 -1.22 -16.04
CA ASP A 748 -18.67 -1.53 -16.58
C ASP A 748 -17.62 -0.52 -16.13
N ILE A 749 -17.97 0.78 -16.11
CA ILE A 749 -17.11 1.88 -15.63
C ILE A 749 -16.75 1.68 -14.15
N ARG A 750 -17.73 1.29 -13.33
CA ARG A 750 -17.51 0.93 -11.91
C ARG A 750 -16.64 -0.31 -11.73
N TYR A 751 -16.82 -1.32 -12.57
CA TYR A 751 -15.93 -2.50 -12.58
C TYR A 751 -14.49 -2.13 -12.97
N VAL A 752 -14.31 -1.22 -13.94
CA VAL A 752 -12.99 -0.71 -14.36
C VAL A 752 -12.27 -0.03 -13.18
N PHE A 753 -12.99 0.68 -12.32
CA PHE A 753 -12.44 1.26 -11.09
C PHE A 753 -11.86 0.20 -10.15
N ASP A 754 -12.66 -0.80 -9.77
CA ASP A 754 -12.17 -1.86 -8.87
C ASP A 754 -11.11 -2.75 -9.54
N SER A 755 -11.11 -2.86 -10.87
CA SER A 755 -10.02 -3.49 -11.62
C SER A 755 -8.70 -2.72 -11.50
N GLY A 756 -8.76 -1.38 -11.49
CA GLY A 756 -7.61 -0.52 -11.20
C GLY A 756 -7.05 -0.77 -9.80
N ARG A 757 -7.93 -0.86 -8.80
CA ARG A 757 -7.56 -1.24 -7.41
C ARG A 757 -6.90 -2.61 -7.37
N SER A 758 -7.50 -3.61 -8.02
CA SER A 758 -6.98 -4.98 -8.08
C SER A 758 -5.59 -5.05 -8.73
N ASP A 759 -5.35 -4.35 -9.83
CA ASP A 759 -4.04 -4.34 -10.50
C ASP A 759 -2.97 -3.55 -9.72
N ALA A 760 -3.36 -2.46 -9.04
CA ALA A 760 -2.46 -1.77 -8.09
C ALA A 760 -2.08 -2.67 -6.91
N PHE A 761 -3.02 -3.48 -6.40
CA PHE A 761 -2.74 -4.46 -5.36
C PHE A 761 -1.81 -5.56 -5.85
N ARG A 762 -1.97 -6.06 -7.08
CA ARG A 762 -1.03 -7.01 -7.69
C ARG A 762 0.38 -6.43 -7.77
N TRP A 763 0.52 -5.19 -8.23
CA TRP A 763 1.81 -4.50 -8.27
C TRP A 763 2.42 -4.40 -6.88
N LEU A 764 1.64 -4.02 -5.88
CA LEU A 764 2.07 -3.93 -4.50
C LEU A 764 2.62 -5.27 -3.99
N ILE A 765 1.92 -6.38 -4.19
CA ILE A 765 2.40 -7.69 -3.75
C ILE A 765 3.71 -8.06 -4.46
N CYS A 766 3.84 -7.76 -5.75
CA CYS A 766 5.11 -7.93 -6.45
C CYS A 766 6.23 -7.03 -5.88
N GLU A 767 5.90 -5.83 -5.41
CA GLU A 767 6.83 -4.91 -4.76
C GLU A 767 7.32 -5.47 -3.43
N TYR A 768 6.43 -6.05 -2.63
CA TYR A 768 6.78 -6.78 -1.40
C TYR A 768 7.72 -7.97 -1.69
N ILE A 769 7.42 -8.79 -2.69
CA ILE A 769 8.30 -9.90 -3.10
C ILE A 769 9.67 -9.36 -3.52
N SER A 770 9.71 -8.25 -4.25
CA SER A 770 10.97 -7.64 -4.72
C SER A 770 11.78 -7.08 -3.56
N PHE A 771 11.12 -6.46 -2.59
CA PHE A 771 11.75 -5.98 -1.36
C PHE A 771 12.34 -7.12 -0.54
N GLU A 772 11.66 -8.26 -0.40
CA GLU A 772 12.22 -9.41 0.30
C GLU A 772 13.44 -10.01 -0.41
N ASN A 773 13.43 -10.02 -1.76
CA ASN A 773 14.60 -10.38 -2.54
C ASN A 773 15.76 -9.40 -2.33
N TRP A 774 15.48 -8.10 -2.21
CA TRP A 774 16.49 -7.10 -1.87
C TRP A 774 17.01 -7.28 -0.44
N LEU A 775 16.13 -7.52 0.54
CA LEU A 775 16.49 -7.77 1.94
C LEU A 775 17.44 -8.96 2.06
N ASP A 776 17.12 -10.07 1.40
CA ASP A 776 17.95 -11.26 1.40
C ASP A 776 19.35 -11.01 0.82
N LEU A 777 19.42 -10.27 -0.29
CA LEU A 777 20.68 -9.85 -0.88
C LEU A 777 21.47 -8.90 0.01
N ARG A 778 20.81 -7.96 0.71
CA ARG A 778 21.47 -7.03 1.63
C ARG A 778 22.02 -7.75 2.86
N ILE A 779 21.23 -8.64 3.46
CA ILE A 779 21.67 -9.51 4.56
C ILE A 779 22.92 -10.28 4.14
N ARG A 780 22.89 -10.93 2.98
CA ARG A 780 24.03 -11.69 2.47
C ARG A 780 25.23 -10.80 2.14
N GLN A 781 24.99 -9.59 1.64
CA GLN A 781 26.06 -8.61 1.40
C GLN A 781 26.75 -8.20 2.70
N LEU A 782 26.02 -8.02 3.80
CA LEU A 782 26.60 -7.72 5.11
C LEU A 782 27.35 -8.92 5.68
N GLU A 783 26.81 -10.13 5.53
CA GLU A 783 27.49 -11.37 5.96
C GLU A 783 28.79 -11.65 5.16
N GLU A 784 28.85 -11.26 3.88
CA GLU A 784 30.05 -11.39 3.03
C GLU A 784 31.11 -10.29 3.30
N ARG A 785 30.72 -9.12 3.83
CA ARG A 785 31.61 -8.00 4.17
C ARG A 785 32.12 -8.20 5.61
N GLY A 786 33.25 -8.88 5.80
CA GLY A 786 33.90 -8.96 7.13
C GLY A 786 34.31 -7.59 7.71
N GLU A 787 34.78 -7.57 8.97
CA GLU A 787 35.07 -6.43 9.88
C GLU A 787 35.97 -5.27 9.36
N LEU A 788 36.42 -5.28 8.09
CA LEU A 788 37.49 -4.39 7.58
C LEU A 788 37.04 -3.32 6.57
N ALA A 789 35.74 -3.13 6.36
CA ALA A 789 35.21 -2.09 5.46
C ALA A 789 34.43 -1.02 6.25
N ASP A 790 34.45 0.22 5.76
CA ASP A 790 33.74 1.36 6.36
C ASP A 790 32.29 0.96 6.74
N PRO A 791 31.94 0.95 8.04
CA PRO A 791 30.62 0.55 8.52
C PRO A 791 29.49 1.45 7.97
N PHE A 792 29.83 2.62 7.42
CA PHE A 792 28.89 3.60 6.88
C PHE A 792 28.79 3.59 5.35
N PHE A 793 29.45 2.65 4.65
CA PHE A 793 29.41 2.63 3.18
C PHE A 793 28.08 2.09 2.63
N HIS A 794 27.16 3.04 2.39
CA HIS A 794 25.94 2.86 1.62
C HIS A 794 26.16 3.32 0.17
N PRO A 795 26.27 2.40 -0.82
CA PRO A 795 26.58 2.76 -2.21
C PRO A 795 25.58 3.73 -2.87
N TRP A 796 24.37 3.86 -2.31
CA TRP A 796 23.34 4.77 -2.81
C TRP A 796 23.49 6.20 -2.28
N GLU A 797 24.10 6.42 -1.11
CA GLU A 797 24.24 7.76 -0.55
C GLU A 797 25.16 8.66 -1.39
N ASP A 798 26.23 8.10 -1.97
CA ASP A 798 27.13 8.82 -2.88
C ASP A 798 26.38 9.35 -4.11
N LYS A 799 25.42 8.59 -4.65
CA LYS A 799 24.61 9.02 -5.79
C LYS A 799 23.59 10.10 -5.44
N VAL A 800 23.08 10.09 -4.21
CA VAL A 800 22.17 11.12 -3.70
C VAL A 800 22.93 12.43 -3.41
N ARG A 801 24.21 12.35 -3.02
CA ARG A 801 25.07 13.53 -2.83
C ARG A 801 25.29 14.32 -4.13
N ASP A 802 25.45 13.64 -5.26
CA ASP A 802 25.67 14.28 -6.56
C ASP A 802 24.43 14.98 -7.13
N SER A 803 23.22 14.51 -6.81
CA SER A 803 21.97 15.02 -7.40
C SER A 803 21.42 16.30 -6.75
N ILE A 804 21.93 16.71 -5.59
CA ILE A 804 21.42 17.86 -4.79
C ILE A 804 22.15 19.18 -5.12
N THR A 805 23.07 19.19 -6.08
CA THR A 805 23.98 20.34 -6.33
C THR A 805 23.38 21.51 -7.13
N THR A 806 22.06 21.62 -7.32
CA THR A 806 21.45 22.72 -8.10
C THR A 806 20.20 23.35 -7.47
N GLU A 807 20.27 24.66 -7.22
CA GLU A 807 19.22 25.65 -6.84
C GLU A 807 18.72 25.73 -5.38
N GLY A 808 18.34 26.95 -4.96
CA GLY A 808 18.27 27.41 -3.56
C GLY A 808 17.25 26.73 -2.64
N ASP A 809 16.11 26.27 -3.17
CA ASP A 809 15.10 25.48 -2.43
C ASP A 809 15.36 23.97 -2.49
N ALA A 810 16.26 23.51 -3.37
CA ALA A 810 16.69 22.12 -3.47
C ALA A 810 17.66 21.70 -2.35
N LYS A 811 17.99 22.61 -1.42
CA LYS A 811 18.88 22.34 -0.27
C LYS A 811 18.20 21.59 0.87
N LEU A 812 16.88 21.74 1.05
CA LEU A 812 16.16 21.10 2.15
C LEU A 812 15.82 19.65 1.81
N LEU A 813 15.99 18.77 2.80
CA LEU A 813 15.60 17.37 2.69
C LEU A 813 14.08 17.23 2.55
N LEU A 814 13.61 16.13 1.92
CA LEU A 814 12.19 15.97 1.61
C LEU A 814 11.30 15.96 2.86
N HIS A 815 11.77 15.38 3.96
CA HIS A 815 11.04 15.36 5.23
C HIS A 815 10.93 16.76 5.88
N GLU A 816 11.96 17.60 5.73
CA GLU A 816 11.92 19.01 6.16
C GLU A 816 10.97 19.84 5.30
N ARG A 817 10.98 19.65 3.98
CA ARG A 817 10.02 20.31 3.09
C ARG A 817 8.58 19.97 3.48
N GLN A 818 8.31 18.70 3.81
CA GLN A 818 6.98 18.27 4.29
C GLN A 818 6.62 18.97 5.60
N HIS A 819 7.55 19.04 6.55
CA HIS A 819 7.30 19.71 7.82
C HIS A 819 6.93 21.18 7.66
N VAL A 820 7.73 21.93 6.90
CA VAL A 820 7.52 23.38 6.68
C VAL A 820 6.16 23.61 6.03
N GLU A 821 5.79 22.77 5.06
CA GLU A 821 4.47 22.84 4.42
C GLU A 821 3.35 22.56 5.42
N LEU A 822 3.47 21.50 6.24
CA LEU A 822 2.47 21.18 7.26
C LEU A 822 2.34 22.26 8.33
N MET A 823 3.44 22.87 8.79
CA MET A 823 3.39 23.99 9.73
C MET A 823 2.66 25.19 9.12
N GLY A 824 2.92 25.49 7.85
CA GLY A 824 2.22 26.55 7.12
C GLY A 824 0.71 26.30 7.02
N LEU A 825 0.30 25.07 6.68
CA LEU A 825 -1.10 24.69 6.53
C LEU A 825 -1.85 24.63 7.87
N LEU A 826 -1.19 24.17 8.93
CA LEU A 826 -1.79 24.05 10.27
C LEU A 826 -1.83 25.36 11.05
N LYS A 827 -1.14 26.43 10.60
CA LYS A 827 -1.14 27.75 11.28
C LYS A 827 -2.55 28.29 11.55
N CYS A 828 -3.48 28.09 10.62
CA CYS A 828 -4.87 28.53 10.72
C CYS A 828 -5.79 27.52 11.42
N VAL A 829 -5.30 26.32 11.70
CA VAL A 829 -6.03 25.25 12.38
C VAL A 829 -5.84 25.40 13.89
N ASP A 830 -6.91 25.22 14.65
CA ASP A 830 -6.86 25.06 16.09
C ASP A 830 -6.44 23.63 16.42
N CYS A 831 -5.13 23.39 16.41
CA CYS A 831 -4.56 22.07 16.66
C CYS A 831 -4.93 21.53 18.04
N GLU A 832 -5.09 22.38 19.06
CA GLU A 832 -5.52 21.95 20.39
C GLU A 832 -6.94 21.38 20.34
N SER A 833 -7.88 22.10 19.72
CA SER A 833 -9.24 21.59 19.50
C SER A 833 -9.27 20.27 18.75
N VAL A 834 -8.40 20.09 17.74
CA VAL A 834 -8.31 18.82 17.00
C VAL A 834 -7.72 17.71 17.88
N LEU A 835 -6.65 17.99 18.62
CA LEU A 835 -6.02 17.05 19.55
C LEU A 835 -6.97 16.59 20.66
N GLU A 836 -7.85 17.47 21.16
CA GLU A 836 -8.90 17.12 22.13
C GLU A 836 -9.93 16.13 21.56
N THR A 837 -10.12 16.09 20.24
CA THR A 837 -10.98 15.09 19.61
C THR A 837 -10.32 13.72 19.46
N LEU A 838 -8.98 13.65 19.57
CA LEU A 838 -8.25 12.39 19.56
C LEU A 838 -8.45 11.71 20.92
N SER A 839 -8.56 10.38 20.93
CA SER A 839 -8.68 9.63 22.17
C SER A 839 -7.44 9.89 23.06
N PRO A 840 -7.60 10.47 24.27
CA PRO A 840 -6.48 10.82 25.14
C PRO A 840 -5.81 9.60 25.78
N ASP A 841 -6.53 8.48 25.88
CA ASP A 841 -6.11 7.30 26.64
C ASP A 841 -6.45 5.99 25.92
N ALA A 842 -5.53 5.50 25.10
CA ALA A 842 -5.41 4.06 24.80
C ALA A 842 -4.04 3.51 25.23
N ALA A 843 -3.26 4.30 25.98
CA ALA A 843 -1.94 3.89 26.48
C ALA A 843 -2.00 3.17 27.84
N ALA A 844 -3.18 2.96 28.45
CA ALA A 844 -3.22 2.36 29.79
C ALA A 844 -4.45 1.52 30.20
N SER A 845 -5.65 1.67 29.62
CA SER A 845 -6.85 1.06 30.26
C SER A 845 -7.74 0.15 29.43
N ASP A 846 -7.48 -0.07 28.14
CA ASP A 846 -8.21 -1.08 27.34
C ASP A 846 -7.32 -1.67 26.23
N VAL A 847 -6.07 -2.01 26.57
CA VAL A 847 -5.26 -2.89 25.72
C VAL A 847 -5.96 -4.24 25.73
N SER A 848 -6.82 -4.47 24.74
CA SER A 848 -7.26 -5.83 24.45
C SER A 848 -5.97 -6.65 24.27
N SER A 849 -5.80 -7.67 25.10
CA SER A 849 -4.72 -8.66 25.10
C SER A 849 -4.67 -9.53 23.84
N SER A 850 -5.10 -8.96 22.71
CA SER A 850 -5.15 -9.59 21.40
C SER A 850 -3.74 -9.82 20.89
N LEU A 851 -3.44 -11.08 20.56
CA LEU A 851 -2.18 -11.50 19.94
C LEU A 851 -1.85 -10.70 18.68
N SER A 852 -2.86 -10.30 17.89
CA SER A 852 -2.66 -9.49 16.70
C SER A 852 -2.11 -8.10 17.02
N HIS A 853 -2.53 -7.49 18.13
CA HIS A 853 -2.04 -6.17 18.54
C HIS A 853 -0.57 -6.23 18.97
N MET A 854 -0.17 -7.28 19.69
CA MET A 854 1.24 -7.49 20.05
C MET A 854 2.11 -7.68 18.81
N LEU A 855 1.62 -8.43 17.81
CA LEU A 855 2.32 -8.59 16.53
C LEU A 855 2.44 -7.27 15.77
N GLU A 856 1.37 -6.49 15.67
CA GLU A 856 1.37 -5.18 15.01
C GLU A 856 2.39 -4.23 15.68
N SER A 857 2.44 -4.20 17.03
CA SER A 857 3.43 -3.43 17.78
C SER A 857 4.87 -3.88 17.51
N LEU A 858 5.12 -5.19 17.46
CA LEU A 858 6.42 -5.75 17.11
C LEU A 858 6.85 -5.33 15.69
N GLN A 859 5.96 -5.48 14.70
CA GLN A 859 6.22 -5.06 13.32
C GLN A 859 6.50 -3.57 13.22
N SER A 860 5.70 -2.77 13.94
CA SER A 860 5.84 -1.32 14.01
C SER A 860 7.20 -0.91 14.57
N ARG A 861 7.65 -1.53 15.66
CA ARG A 861 8.96 -1.25 16.26
C ARG A 861 10.12 -1.66 15.35
N VAL A 862 10.06 -2.83 14.73
CA VAL A 862 11.11 -3.30 13.80
C VAL A 862 11.20 -2.41 12.56
N ALA A 863 10.06 -1.97 12.01
CA ALA A 863 10.03 -1.00 10.91
C ALA A 863 10.67 0.35 11.32
N ARG A 864 10.36 0.87 12.51
CA ARG A 864 10.99 2.11 13.03
C ARG A 864 12.50 1.94 13.20
N ARG A 865 12.98 0.83 13.75
CA ARG A 865 14.41 0.54 13.87
C ARG A 865 15.13 0.52 12.53
N ALA A 866 14.50 -0.05 11.50
CA ALA A 866 15.05 -0.04 10.15
C ALA A 866 15.17 1.38 9.57
N ILE A 867 14.24 2.28 9.91
CA ILE A 867 14.30 3.71 9.55
C ILE A 867 15.43 4.41 10.34
N LEU A 868 15.51 4.20 11.66
CA LEU A 868 16.54 4.81 12.52
C LEU A 868 17.96 4.47 12.07
N LEU A 869 18.18 3.22 11.63
CA LEU A 869 19.47 2.78 11.13
C LEU A 869 19.74 3.20 9.68
N ASN A 870 18.79 3.84 9.00
CA ASN A 870 18.80 4.10 7.55
C ASN A 870 19.12 2.82 6.72
N ALA A 871 18.60 1.68 7.19
CA ALA A 871 19.02 0.36 6.72
C ALA A 871 18.38 -0.06 5.39
N ILE A 872 17.38 0.68 4.91
CA ILE A 872 16.55 0.32 3.75
C ILE A 872 16.88 1.20 2.55
N ASP A 873 17.08 0.57 1.39
CA ASP A 873 17.30 1.31 0.14
C ASP A 873 16.11 2.23 -0.14
N PRO A 874 16.36 3.49 -0.51
CA PRO A 874 15.33 4.48 -0.80
C PRO A 874 14.25 3.98 -1.79
N HIS A 875 14.58 3.08 -2.72
CA HIS A 875 13.59 2.49 -3.65
C HIS A 875 12.44 1.74 -2.96
N TYR A 876 12.60 1.30 -1.71
CA TYR A 876 11.59 0.56 -0.94
C TYR A 876 11.10 1.29 0.31
N SER A 877 11.57 2.51 0.58
CA SER A 877 11.19 3.32 1.74
C SER A 877 9.66 3.51 1.85
N HIS A 878 8.99 3.63 0.71
CA HIS A 878 7.53 3.76 0.61
C HIS A 878 6.76 2.62 1.30
N LEU A 879 7.32 1.41 1.37
CA LEU A 879 6.68 0.27 2.05
C LEU A 879 6.60 0.47 3.56
N LEU A 880 7.59 1.16 4.14
CA LEU A 880 7.61 1.47 5.58
C LEU A 880 6.61 2.58 5.95
N GLY A 881 6.06 3.30 4.97
CA GLY A 881 4.99 4.28 5.18
C GLY A 881 3.59 3.67 5.26
N HIS A 882 3.44 2.36 5.03
CA HIS A 882 2.12 1.73 4.98
C HIS A 882 1.41 1.78 6.34
N PRO A 883 0.10 2.14 6.39
CA PRO A 883 -0.62 2.37 7.65
C PRO A 883 -0.56 1.22 8.65
N GLN A 884 -0.48 -0.04 8.19
CA GLN A 884 -0.41 -1.21 9.06
C GLN A 884 0.82 -1.25 9.98
N PHE A 885 1.92 -0.57 9.63
CA PHE A 885 3.11 -0.47 10.49
C PHE A 885 3.00 0.68 11.50
N TRP A 886 1.90 1.43 11.47
CA TRP A 886 1.66 2.61 12.30
C TRP A 886 0.31 2.55 13.03
N LYS A 887 -0.38 1.41 12.95
CA LYS A 887 -1.50 1.09 13.83
C LYS A 887 -0.93 0.64 15.17
N HIS A 888 -1.43 1.22 16.24
CA HIS A 888 -1.14 0.86 17.63
C HIS A 888 -2.43 0.52 18.34
#